data_AF-A0A6G0WNS5-F1
#
_entry.id   AF-A0A6G0WNS5-F1
#
_cell.length_a   1.000
_cell.length_b   1.000
_cell.length_c   1.000
_cell.angle_alpha   90.00
_cell.angle_beta   90.00
_cell.angle_gamma   90.00
#
_symmetry.space_group_name_H-M   'P 1'
#
loop_
_entity.id
_entity.type
_entity.pdbx_description
1 polymer ?
#
loop_
_entity_poly.entity_id
_entity_poly.type
_entity_poly.pdbx_seq_one_letter_code
_entity_poly.pdbx_strand_id
1 'polypeptide(L)'
;MLHSVHVVEFYAFNESYTLLQSVQVINLQILHVQSPYDRIIIFGVDNYGLTIIDHGGRLQSYFIRSKQVSKVVEKLIVVGNTKLVKVQGGAMLMLLTMNEMDESSYTVTVATILSDNTKLPDATLKMPLMMEWSRCSVSCLKEILVCFDPKSTRVRMWSLHIATEKVAWQLQKSQTAQSEANRLEAHPMWSFFHLFDMFPVQSLLAKSTESTLRPRRLRLHVSGMAQKATMTNIFAWILHKLHGLNKDLTPLNLEDGLQAHSSGIVSWCGSTMAMTPWVFELVGFVPVQICRASDNQLVVLKNDPEENSLGTEAHKAAQSISFGLISSVLQHWAGPVVVLTSMGEQSTETSSYLNHLTGSTFITSNARCANGVWLNVRVMGKSLLVVLAIGGLGSLESSAQVDSLLCALSGAVSRLTVYQVRNDKDIGALFSKFQQGVSLLRGDSRLFQGKLYLNAKDVTPNDQNDVIHEFQSVLEAIVEDNQATNFVTAMYGGNVEISCCPPLGYVCYDEALGESLEFLKSKDIVPYTNGLDFYNCLTMVLSKINLLDWTCMEDNLKAQQAIKLHSQIRTALRYGKLAHCGLVDGEPEEYIEKWKTLFADTDIMEKLPKDAEMDFELDLNLTTEDLQQEAKIVLLAYFKTFLELVDKPRSPLTEGEFDKLWTFFLWRREHRVRLWVSSLPLVGREEMDDLDACVLKLKQHLRRCSHSCANCKLGCFECFLHGEDFPHDCGTNHKCVNFCAHCASVGEKAMCASVAGHAGPCDCGMKEHTCNVPCSVLTCEKTCRLEVGHEEPHSCGMMLHCCGQPCEALECHGLCTFQFESPHDRHECDAKCCQQTCVMPNCGNVCATFDHFHSVGADHLCGQPHRCMAECKEDGICEVKVTFTRKRRFHSPPRQEISGYKRKCSAVVAADTTLHLGDHRCSSAIHYCDVRCPCCEYFCDKAYGHTDLHRTSHGIMKDTGLISYSQEVDIGEPKNNPAGEQVVAEMCPFFCSKMGRGHVHYKPCQHKASTCVYSALDGRKHCTLQLDRTMPMDEVLHDTYWKTLGWEDPVTSAVEKASFKLCPFTCDASDHSVDAPSYCILDIWHDVVDKSDPRGQQSNHSVVDGHLFICKH
;
A
#
# COMPACT_ATOMS: atom_id res chain seq x y z
N MET A 1 11.00 -18.59 -26.18
CA MET A 1 11.04 -20.07 -26.28
C MET A 1 11.91 -20.42 -27.47
N LEU A 2 12.80 -21.39 -27.30
CA LEU A 2 13.50 -22.05 -28.40
C LEU A 2 13.07 -23.52 -28.43
N HIS A 3 12.99 -24.14 -29.59
CA HIS A 3 12.65 -25.56 -29.70
C HIS A 3 13.51 -26.28 -30.74
N SER A 4 13.75 -27.57 -30.49
CA SER A 4 14.34 -28.54 -31.42
C SER A 4 13.38 -29.71 -31.62
N VAL A 5 13.78 -30.71 -32.41
CA VAL A 5 12.99 -31.94 -32.61
C VAL A 5 12.77 -32.71 -31.31
N HIS A 6 13.61 -32.50 -30.30
CA HIS A 6 13.58 -33.28 -29.06
C HIS A 6 13.42 -32.43 -27.80
N VAL A 7 13.62 -31.10 -27.86
CA VAL A 7 13.71 -30.26 -26.67
C VAL A 7 12.99 -28.94 -26.87
N VAL A 8 12.31 -28.46 -25.83
CA VAL A 8 11.72 -27.12 -25.75
C VAL A 8 12.31 -26.38 -24.57
N GLU A 9 12.88 -25.21 -24.82
CA GLU A 9 13.49 -24.33 -23.81
C GLU A 9 12.65 -23.07 -23.58
N PHE A 10 12.36 -22.80 -22.30
CA PHE A 10 11.68 -21.62 -21.81
C PHE A 10 12.68 -20.64 -21.25
N TYR A 11 12.49 -19.38 -21.60
CA TYR A 11 13.33 -18.27 -21.17
C TYR A 11 12.46 -17.26 -20.43
N ALA A 12 12.95 -16.72 -19.32
CA ALA A 12 12.34 -15.62 -18.61
C ALA A 12 13.39 -14.58 -18.22
N PHE A 13 12.95 -13.36 -17.95
CA PHE A 13 13.83 -12.33 -17.42
C PHE A 13 14.22 -12.65 -15.98
N ASN A 14 15.46 -12.34 -15.61
CA ASN A 14 15.85 -12.29 -14.20
C ASN A 14 15.08 -11.18 -13.44
N GLU A 15 15.10 -11.20 -12.12
CA GLU A 15 14.33 -10.27 -11.28
C GLU A 15 14.62 -8.79 -11.57
N SER A 16 15.83 -8.48 -12.05
CA SER A 16 16.24 -7.13 -12.45
C SER A 16 15.85 -6.74 -13.89
N TYR A 17 15.18 -7.63 -14.64
CA TYR A 17 14.82 -7.44 -16.07
C TYR A 17 16.00 -7.10 -16.99
N THR A 18 17.22 -7.47 -16.60
CA THR A 18 18.45 -7.14 -17.33
C THR A 18 18.94 -8.27 -18.22
N LEU A 19 18.63 -9.53 -17.89
CA LEU A 19 19.08 -10.70 -18.63
C LEU A 19 17.91 -11.66 -18.88
N LEU A 20 17.79 -12.15 -20.10
CA LEU A 20 16.89 -13.24 -20.45
C LEU A 20 17.63 -14.57 -20.20
N GLN A 21 17.20 -15.35 -19.21
CA GLN A 21 17.82 -16.62 -18.81
C GLN A 21 16.93 -17.81 -19.18
N SER A 22 17.55 -18.95 -19.48
CA SER A 22 16.83 -20.21 -19.63
C SER A 22 16.33 -20.66 -18.26
N VAL A 23 15.01 -20.72 -18.07
CA VAL A 23 14.38 -21.10 -16.81
C VAL A 23 14.05 -22.58 -16.79
N GLN A 24 13.71 -23.16 -17.94
CA GLN A 24 13.31 -24.55 -17.99
C GLN A 24 13.55 -25.19 -19.36
N VAL A 25 14.02 -26.43 -19.34
CA VAL A 25 14.26 -27.24 -20.53
C VAL A 25 13.42 -28.51 -20.43
N ILE A 26 12.63 -28.80 -21.46
CA ILE A 26 11.72 -29.94 -21.48
C ILE A 26 12.10 -30.85 -22.63
N ASN A 27 12.43 -32.11 -22.31
CA ASN A 27 12.66 -33.15 -23.30
C ASN A 27 11.30 -33.73 -23.75
N LEU A 28 10.98 -33.57 -25.02
CA LEU A 28 9.75 -34.06 -25.63
C LEU A 28 9.67 -35.60 -25.71
N GLN A 29 10.80 -36.30 -25.56
CA GLN A 29 10.83 -37.78 -25.47
C GLN A 29 10.15 -38.34 -24.22
N ILE A 30 9.89 -37.50 -23.21
CA ILE A 30 9.12 -37.88 -22.02
C ILE A 30 7.63 -38.12 -22.39
N LEU A 31 7.18 -37.58 -23.52
CA LEU A 31 5.84 -37.78 -24.04
C LEU A 31 5.75 -39.06 -24.88
N HIS A 32 4.64 -39.75 -24.75
CA HIS A 32 4.30 -41.00 -25.44
C HIS A 32 3.66 -40.75 -26.83
N VAL A 33 3.95 -39.60 -27.44
CA VAL A 33 3.49 -39.19 -28.78
C VAL A 33 4.63 -39.33 -29.79
N GLN A 34 4.32 -39.62 -31.06
CA GLN A 34 5.32 -40.03 -32.04
C GLN A 34 5.88 -38.85 -32.86
N SER A 35 7.21 -38.70 -32.90
CA SER A 35 7.86 -37.77 -33.84
C SER A 35 7.67 -38.24 -35.29
N PRO A 36 7.45 -37.35 -36.29
CA PRO A 36 7.45 -35.89 -36.19
C PRO A 36 6.21 -35.32 -35.51
N TYR A 37 6.41 -34.28 -34.71
CA TYR A 37 5.33 -33.54 -34.04
C TYR A 37 4.70 -32.54 -35.02
N ASP A 38 3.37 -32.54 -35.12
CA ASP A 38 2.62 -31.65 -36.01
C ASP A 38 2.45 -30.25 -35.38
N ARG A 39 2.16 -30.20 -34.07
CA ARG A 39 1.90 -28.95 -33.33
C ARG A 39 2.41 -28.98 -31.90
N ILE A 40 2.85 -27.81 -31.42
CA ILE A 40 3.21 -27.53 -30.03
C ILE A 40 2.32 -26.39 -29.53
N ILE A 41 1.59 -26.61 -28.43
CA ILE A 41 0.63 -25.66 -27.87
C ILE A 41 0.99 -25.35 -26.43
N ILE A 42 1.30 -24.09 -26.13
CA ILE A 42 1.48 -23.60 -24.76
C ILE A 42 0.11 -23.20 -24.19
N PHE A 43 -0.12 -23.53 -22.92
CA PHE A 43 -1.26 -23.09 -22.12
C PHE A 43 -0.81 -22.57 -20.73
N GLY A 44 -1.55 -21.65 -20.12
CA GLY A 44 -1.29 -21.26 -18.72
C GLY A 44 -2.11 -20.10 -18.14
N VAL A 45 -2.63 -20.35 -16.93
CA VAL A 45 -2.94 -19.36 -15.87
C VAL A 45 -2.31 -19.89 -14.55
N ASP A 46 -2.97 -20.78 -13.79
CA ASP A 46 -2.43 -21.33 -12.53
C ASP A 46 -1.56 -22.60 -12.68
N ASN A 47 -1.74 -23.34 -13.78
CA ASN A 47 -1.00 -24.55 -14.13
C ASN A 47 -0.56 -24.47 -15.61
N TYR A 48 0.56 -23.79 -15.88
CA TYR A 48 1.07 -23.65 -17.23
C TYR A 48 1.85 -24.89 -17.69
N GLY A 49 1.85 -25.13 -19.00
CA GLY A 49 2.39 -26.35 -19.59
C GLY A 49 2.42 -26.31 -21.11
N LEU A 50 2.72 -27.47 -21.70
CA LEU A 50 2.72 -27.66 -23.15
C LEU A 50 1.90 -28.87 -23.54
N THR A 51 1.20 -28.79 -24.66
CA THR A 51 0.48 -29.88 -25.32
C THR A 51 1.12 -30.15 -26.67
N ILE A 52 1.50 -31.40 -26.93
CA ILE A 52 2.05 -31.87 -28.19
C ILE A 52 1.01 -32.68 -28.93
N ILE A 53 0.96 -32.48 -30.24
CA ILE A 53 0.18 -33.28 -31.18
C ILE A 53 1.16 -33.94 -32.15
N ASP A 54 1.09 -35.25 -32.28
CA ASP A 54 1.86 -35.98 -33.29
C ASP A 54 1.19 -36.02 -34.66
N HIS A 55 1.95 -36.44 -35.67
CA HIS A 55 1.47 -36.67 -37.04
C HIS A 55 0.32 -37.69 -37.15
N GLY A 56 0.09 -38.51 -36.12
CA GLY A 56 -1.03 -39.45 -36.03
C GLY A 56 -2.28 -38.86 -35.37
N GLY A 57 -2.26 -37.58 -35.00
CA GLY A 57 -3.36 -36.89 -34.33
C GLY A 57 -3.51 -37.27 -32.84
N ARG A 58 -2.50 -37.87 -32.22
CA ARG A 58 -2.49 -38.14 -30.77
C ARG A 58 -2.04 -36.89 -30.03
N LEU A 59 -2.73 -36.60 -28.92
CA LEU A 59 -2.50 -35.41 -28.11
C LEU A 59 -2.03 -35.81 -26.71
N GLN A 60 -0.99 -35.14 -26.20
CA GLN A 60 -0.55 -35.28 -24.81
C GLN A 60 0.01 -33.97 -24.25
N SER A 61 -0.27 -33.70 -22.98
CA SER A 61 0.12 -32.48 -22.27
C SER A 61 1.18 -32.79 -21.21
N TYR A 62 2.12 -31.88 -21.01
CA TYR A 62 3.11 -31.86 -19.94
C TYR A 62 2.92 -30.60 -19.09
N PHE A 63 2.72 -30.79 -17.79
CA PHE A 63 2.51 -29.72 -16.83
C PHE A 63 3.83 -29.32 -16.20
N ILE A 64 4.21 -28.06 -16.36
CA ILE A 64 5.54 -27.59 -15.97
C ILE A 64 5.74 -27.63 -14.45
N ARG A 65 4.74 -27.15 -13.69
CA ARG A 65 4.84 -27.01 -12.23
C ARG A 65 4.86 -28.36 -11.51
N SER A 66 3.96 -29.26 -11.89
CA SER A 66 3.89 -30.61 -11.31
C SER A 66 4.86 -31.62 -11.92
N LYS A 67 5.48 -31.28 -13.06
CA LYS A 67 6.29 -32.19 -13.90
C LYS A 67 5.55 -33.46 -14.31
N GLN A 68 4.22 -33.44 -14.33
CA GLN A 68 3.38 -34.57 -14.69
C GLN A 68 3.04 -34.56 -16.18
N VAL A 69 2.79 -35.75 -16.72
CA VAL A 69 2.30 -35.93 -18.09
C VAL A 69 0.83 -36.38 -18.03
N SER A 70 0.00 -35.82 -18.91
CA SER A 70 -1.39 -36.23 -19.06
C SER A 70 -1.52 -37.62 -19.69
N LYS A 71 -2.72 -38.21 -19.64
CA LYS A 71 -3.05 -39.36 -20.49
C LYS A 71 -2.99 -38.96 -21.97
N VAL A 72 -2.57 -39.89 -22.82
CA VAL A 72 -2.61 -39.73 -24.28
C VAL A 72 -4.07 -39.80 -24.73
N VAL A 73 -4.49 -38.81 -25.51
CA VAL A 73 -5.83 -38.77 -26.13
C VAL A 73 -5.69 -39.19 -27.59
N GLU A 74 -6.31 -40.32 -27.95
CA GLU A 74 -6.27 -40.87 -29.30
C GLU A 74 -7.50 -40.49 -30.13
N LYS A 75 -7.36 -40.44 -31.46
CA LYS A 75 -8.43 -40.31 -32.46
C LYS A 75 -9.25 -39.01 -32.42
N LEU A 76 -8.76 -37.99 -31.74
CA LEU A 76 -9.53 -36.76 -31.52
C LEU A 76 -9.21 -35.65 -32.53
N ILE A 77 -8.06 -35.74 -33.20
CA ILE A 77 -7.62 -34.82 -34.25
C ILE A 77 -7.56 -35.58 -35.57
N VAL A 78 -8.37 -35.13 -36.54
CA VAL A 78 -8.27 -35.58 -37.92
C VAL A 78 -7.32 -34.66 -38.64
N VAL A 79 -6.10 -35.14 -38.91
CA VAL A 79 -5.04 -34.35 -39.54
C VAL A 79 -5.53 -33.77 -40.87
N GLY A 80 -5.37 -32.46 -41.04
CA GLY A 80 -5.84 -31.71 -42.22
C GLY A 80 -7.32 -31.28 -42.20
N ASN A 81 -8.14 -31.83 -41.30
CA ASN A 81 -9.56 -31.49 -41.16
C ASN A 81 -9.86 -30.74 -39.86
N THR A 82 -9.29 -31.16 -38.72
CA THR A 82 -9.53 -30.53 -37.42
C THR A 82 -8.74 -29.22 -37.29
N LYS A 83 -9.44 -28.11 -37.01
CA LYS A 83 -8.86 -26.79 -36.69
C LYS A 83 -8.83 -26.63 -35.17
N LEU A 84 -7.67 -26.25 -34.63
CA LEU A 84 -7.47 -26.10 -33.18
C LEU A 84 -7.42 -24.62 -32.79
N VAL A 85 -8.18 -24.26 -31.76
CA VAL A 85 -8.34 -22.88 -31.30
C VAL A 85 -8.08 -22.79 -29.80
N LYS A 86 -7.23 -21.84 -29.40
CA LYS A 86 -6.95 -21.54 -27.99
C LYS A 86 -7.95 -20.51 -27.46
N VAL A 87 -8.50 -20.75 -26.27
CA VAL A 87 -9.41 -19.84 -25.57
C VAL A 87 -8.80 -19.48 -24.21
N GLN A 88 -8.94 -18.22 -23.77
CA GLN A 88 -8.41 -17.70 -22.50
C GLN A 88 -6.93 -18.09 -22.23
N GLY A 89 -6.01 -17.69 -23.11
CA GLY A 89 -4.58 -17.98 -22.92
C GLY A 89 -4.20 -19.47 -23.02
N GLY A 90 -5.12 -20.32 -23.49
CA GLY A 90 -4.92 -21.77 -23.61
C GLY A 90 -5.50 -22.58 -22.45
N ALA A 91 -6.22 -21.95 -21.50
CA ALA A 91 -6.95 -22.67 -20.45
C ALA A 91 -7.99 -23.65 -21.02
N MET A 92 -8.54 -23.35 -22.20
CA MET A 92 -9.38 -24.25 -22.98
C MET A 92 -8.89 -24.37 -24.42
N LEU A 93 -8.96 -25.58 -24.97
CA LEU A 93 -8.65 -25.92 -26.35
C LEU A 93 -9.94 -26.38 -27.05
N MET A 94 -10.35 -25.65 -28.08
CA MET A 94 -11.48 -26.03 -28.93
C MET A 94 -10.97 -26.69 -30.20
N LEU A 95 -11.57 -27.82 -30.56
CA LEU A 95 -11.24 -28.66 -31.71
C LEU A 95 -12.45 -28.68 -32.64
N LEU A 96 -12.30 -28.06 -33.79
CA LEU A 96 -13.35 -27.89 -34.77
C LEU A 96 -13.11 -28.88 -35.91
N THR A 97 -13.98 -29.87 -36.07
CA THR A 97 -13.86 -30.91 -37.09
C THR A 97 -15.08 -30.86 -38.00
N MET A 98 -14.86 -30.71 -39.31
CA MET A 98 -15.94 -30.81 -40.30
C MET A 98 -16.39 -32.27 -40.42
N ASN A 99 -17.70 -32.49 -40.34
CA ASN A 99 -18.30 -33.82 -40.33
C ASN A 99 -19.05 -34.11 -41.64
N GLU A 100 -20.16 -33.39 -41.88
CA GLU A 100 -21.12 -33.72 -42.94
C GLU A 100 -21.41 -32.49 -43.82
N MET A 101 -21.66 -32.71 -45.12
CA MET A 101 -22.10 -31.68 -46.07
C MET A 101 -23.56 -31.92 -46.44
N ASP A 102 -24.41 -30.93 -46.21
CA ASP A 102 -25.77 -30.83 -46.74
C ASP A 102 -25.75 -30.03 -48.07
N GLU A 103 -26.89 -29.98 -48.78
CA GLU A 103 -27.04 -29.23 -50.05
C GLU A 103 -26.78 -27.71 -49.95
N SER A 104 -26.81 -27.12 -48.74
CA SER A 104 -26.63 -25.68 -48.52
C SER A 104 -25.58 -25.29 -47.48
N SER A 105 -25.15 -26.22 -46.62
CA SER A 105 -24.19 -25.97 -45.54
C SER A 105 -23.44 -27.24 -45.14
N TYR A 106 -22.31 -27.12 -44.44
CA TYR A 106 -21.66 -28.24 -43.77
C TYR A 106 -21.64 -28.04 -42.26
N THR A 107 -21.62 -29.14 -41.51
CA THR A 107 -21.58 -29.14 -40.05
C THR A 107 -20.14 -29.28 -39.54
N VAL A 108 -19.79 -28.48 -38.55
CA VAL A 108 -18.52 -28.53 -37.83
C VAL A 108 -18.79 -28.84 -36.37
N THR A 109 -18.27 -29.95 -35.88
CA THR A 109 -18.34 -30.32 -34.48
C THR A 109 -17.22 -29.66 -33.71
N VAL A 110 -17.56 -29.11 -32.55
CA VAL A 110 -16.69 -28.35 -31.67
C VAL A 110 -16.53 -29.13 -30.37
N ALA A 111 -15.44 -29.88 -30.27
CA ALA A 111 -15.05 -30.55 -29.03
C ALA A 111 -14.16 -29.63 -28.20
N THR A 112 -14.39 -29.53 -26.89
CA THR A 112 -13.59 -28.66 -26.01
C THR A 112 -12.86 -29.48 -24.96
N ILE A 113 -11.58 -29.15 -24.75
CA ILE A 113 -10.69 -29.77 -23.78
C ILE A 113 -10.16 -28.70 -22.85
N LEU A 114 -10.26 -28.92 -21.54
CA LEU A 114 -9.64 -28.08 -20.51
C LEU A 114 -8.16 -28.40 -20.35
N SER A 115 -7.40 -27.51 -19.69
CA SER A 115 -5.97 -27.69 -19.45
C SER A 115 -5.59 -29.01 -18.75
N ASP A 116 -6.50 -29.59 -17.97
CA ASP A 116 -6.35 -30.90 -17.29
C ASP A 116 -6.71 -32.11 -18.17
N ASN A 117 -6.96 -31.90 -19.46
CA ASN A 117 -7.50 -32.85 -20.44
C ASN A 117 -8.96 -33.30 -20.19
N THR A 118 -9.71 -32.63 -19.33
CA THR A 118 -11.16 -32.89 -19.17
C THR A 118 -11.90 -32.47 -20.44
N LYS A 119 -12.67 -33.39 -21.03
CA LYS A 119 -13.49 -33.13 -22.22
C LYS A 119 -14.86 -32.56 -21.81
N LEU A 120 -15.23 -31.43 -22.40
CA LEU A 120 -16.57 -30.84 -22.26
C LEU A 120 -17.53 -31.36 -23.33
N PRO A 121 -18.85 -31.20 -23.15
CA PRO A 121 -19.83 -31.57 -24.16
C PRO A 121 -19.53 -30.93 -25.53
N ASP A 122 -19.72 -31.72 -26.59
CA ASP A 122 -19.50 -31.26 -27.96
C ASP A 122 -20.64 -30.32 -28.39
N ALA A 123 -20.30 -29.28 -29.16
CA ALA A 123 -21.29 -28.40 -29.82
C ALA A 123 -21.19 -28.52 -31.33
N THR A 124 -22.21 -28.03 -32.06
CA THR A 124 -22.20 -28.06 -33.54
C THR A 124 -22.40 -26.67 -34.15
N LEU A 125 -21.66 -26.42 -35.23
CA LEU A 125 -21.66 -25.19 -36.00
C LEU A 125 -22.15 -25.48 -37.43
N LYS A 126 -23.07 -24.66 -37.94
CA LYS A 126 -23.46 -24.70 -39.36
C LYS A 126 -22.67 -23.67 -40.18
N MET A 127 -21.89 -24.16 -41.14
CA MET A 127 -21.04 -23.39 -42.03
C MET A 127 -21.57 -23.38 -43.46
N PRO A 128 -21.52 -22.26 -44.18
CA PRO A 128 -22.08 -22.18 -45.53
C PRO A 128 -21.13 -22.82 -46.57
N LEU A 129 -21.67 -23.45 -47.62
CA LEU A 129 -20.87 -24.11 -48.68
C LEU A 129 -19.90 -23.17 -49.41
N MET A 130 -20.19 -21.88 -49.42
CA MET A 130 -19.31 -20.85 -49.99
C MET A 130 -17.99 -20.65 -49.24
N MET A 131 -17.82 -21.23 -48.05
CA MET A 131 -16.57 -21.19 -47.27
C MET A 131 -15.81 -22.52 -47.37
N GLU A 132 -14.62 -22.53 -47.97
CA GLU A 132 -13.83 -23.76 -48.17
C GLU A 132 -13.10 -24.16 -46.86
N TRP A 133 -13.62 -25.17 -46.14
CA TRP A 133 -13.13 -25.53 -44.79
C TRP A 133 -11.62 -25.84 -44.72
N SER A 134 -11.08 -26.54 -45.72
CA SER A 134 -9.66 -26.86 -45.80
C SER A 134 -8.78 -25.60 -45.73
N ARG A 135 -9.25 -24.49 -46.31
CA ARG A 135 -8.58 -23.18 -46.35
C ARG A 135 -8.99 -22.23 -45.22
N CYS A 136 -10.05 -22.55 -44.49
CA CYS A 136 -10.50 -21.72 -43.38
C CYS A 136 -9.45 -21.66 -42.27
N SER A 137 -9.27 -20.46 -41.73
CA SER A 137 -8.53 -20.20 -40.50
C SER A 137 -9.54 -19.90 -39.40
N VAL A 138 -9.31 -20.43 -38.20
CA VAL A 138 -10.19 -20.22 -37.04
C VAL A 138 -9.35 -19.78 -35.86
N SER A 139 -9.79 -18.73 -35.15
CA SER A 139 -9.14 -18.22 -33.94
C SER A 139 -10.20 -17.74 -32.94
N CYS A 140 -9.81 -17.55 -31.68
CA CYS A 140 -10.67 -16.99 -30.64
C CYS A 140 -10.02 -15.72 -30.08
N LEU A 141 -10.79 -14.64 -30.03
CA LEU A 141 -10.40 -13.33 -29.50
C LEU A 141 -11.32 -13.00 -28.33
N LYS A 142 -10.79 -13.07 -27.10
CA LYS A 142 -11.58 -13.02 -25.86
C LYS A 142 -12.69 -14.09 -25.87
N GLU A 143 -13.93 -13.66 -26.01
CA GLU A 143 -15.14 -14.49 -26.04
C GLU A 143 -15.74 -14.59 -27.45
N ILE A 144 -14.96 -14.31 -28.50
CA ILE A 144 -15.44 -14.33 -29.88
C ILE A 144 -14.61 -15.32 -30.71
N LEU A 145 -15.27 -16.37 -31.20
CA LEU A 145 -14.71 -17.30 -32.17
C LEU A 145 -14.84 -16.68 -33.58
N VAL A 146 -13.75 -16.61 -34.33
CA VAL A 146 -13.70 -16.03 -35.67
C VAL A 146 -13.22 -17.08 -36.67
N CYS A 147 -13.98 -17.31 -37.73
CA CYS A 147 -13.59 -18.15 -38.87
C CYS A 147 -13.49 -17.30 -40.13
N PHE A 148 -12.34 -17.36 -40.81
CA PHE A 148 -12.06 -16.62 -42.03
C PHE A 148 -11.72 -17.57 -43.17
N ASP A 149 -12.43 -17.43 -44.29
CA ASP A 149 -12.08 -18.08 -45.56
C ASP A 149 -11.37 -17.08 -46.49
N PRO A 150 -10.07 -17.27 -46.78
CA PRO A 150 -9.30 -16.37 -47.63
C PRO A 150 -9.76 -16.37 -49.09
N LYS A 151 -10.42 -17.42 -49.57
CA LYS A 151 -10.87 -17.52 -50.98
C LYS A 151 -12.16 -16.75 -51.22
N SER A 152 -13.14 -16.92 -50.33
CA SER A 152 -14.41 -16.21 -50.41
C SER A 152 -14.38 -14.82 -49.76
N THR A 153 -13.31 -14.47 -49.05
CA THR A 153 -13.15 -13.22 -48.27
C THR A 153 -14.23 -13.04 -47.20
N ARG A 154 -14.84 -14.14 -46.74
CA ARG A 154 -15.91 -14.11 -45.74
C ARG A 154 -15.38 -14.41 -44.35
N VAL A 155 -15.90 -13.67 -43.38
CA VAL A 155 -15.67 -13.88 -41.95
C VAL A 155 -16.98 -14.30 -41.30
N ARG A 156 -16.92 -15.28 -40.41
CA ARG A 156 -17.99 -15.59 -39.46
C ARG A 156 -17.49 -15.45 -38.03
N MET A 157 -18.34 -14.88 -37.19
CA MET A 157 -18.06 -14.65 -35.77
C MET A 157 -19.14 -15.32 -34.93
N TRP A 158 -18.76 -15.89 -33.80
CA TRP A 158 -19.66 -16.45 -32.79
C TRP A 158 -19.25 -15.98 -31.40
N SER A 159 -20.22 -15.66 -30.54
CA SER A 159 -19.96 -15.30 -29.15
C SER A 159 -19.97 -16.57 -28.28
N LEU A 160 -18.96 -16.68 -27.42
CA LEU A 160 -18.71 -17.76 -26.48
C LEU A 160 -19.06 -17.27 -25.07
N HIS A 161 -20.18 -17.72 -24.52
CA HIS A 161 -20.49 -17.50 -23.11
C HIS A 161 -19.99 -18.70 -22.29
N ILE A 162 -19.00 -18.45 -21.44
CA ILE A 162 -18.39 -19.46 -20.55
C ILE A 162 -18.95 -19.23 -19.14
N ALA A 163 -19.81 -20.12 -18.65
CA ALA A 163 -20.30 -20.06 -17.27
C ALA A 163 -19.33 -20.82 -16.35
N THR A 164 -18.60 -20.11 -15.49
CA THR A 164 -17.52 -20.67 -14.67
C THR A 164 -17.99 -21.55 -13.51
N GLU A 165 -19.24 -21.42 -13.05
CA GLU A 165 -19.76 -22.17 -11.88
C GLU A 165 -20.32 -23.57 -12.21
N LYS A 166 -20.62 -23.84 -13.48
CA LYS A 166 -21.10 -25.14 -13.96
C LYS A 166 -20.38 -25.40 -15.27
N VAL A 167 -19.52 -26.40 -15.34
CA VAL A 167 -18.62 -26.73 -16.47
C VAL A 167 -19.37 -26.88 -17.82
N ALA A 168 -19.82 -25.76 -18.38
CA ALA A 168 -20.72 -25.65 -19.52
C ALA A 168 -20.54 -24.28 -20.16
N TRP A 169 -20.51 -24.25 -21.48
CA TRP A 169 -20.48 -23.03 -22.27
C TRP A 169 -21.60 -23.09 -23.30
N GLN A 170 -22.15 -21.94 -23.65
CA GLN A 170 -23.14 -21.81 -24.71
C GLN A 170 -22.58 -20.94 -25.83
N LEU A 171 -22.72 -21.44 -27.06
CA LEU A 171 -22.42 -20.66 -28.26
C LEU A 171 -23.70 -20.00 -28.74
N GLN A 172 -23.80 -18.69 -28.59
CA GLN A 172 -24.91 -17.94 -29.17
C GLN A 172 -24.40 -17.26 -30.44
N LYS A 173 -25.17 -17.42 -31.53
CA LYS A 173 -24.90 -16.68 -32.76
C LYS A 173 -25.18 -15.20 -32.49
N SER A 174 -24.14 -14.46 -32.14
CA SER A 174 -24.15 -12.99 -32.12
C SER A 174 -24.48 -12.49 -33.53
N GLN A 175 -25.63 -11.84 -33.68
CA GLN A 175 -26.26 -11.51 -34.97
C GLN A 175 -25.64 -10.30 -35.70
N THR A 176 -26.04 -10.20 -36.98
CA THR A 176 -26.14 -8.98 -37.81
C THR A 176 -24.90 -8.09 -37.88
N ALA A 177 -24.07 -8.34 -38.90
CA ALA A 177 -23.32 -7.24 -39.49
C ALA A 177 -24.33 -6.17 -39.94
N GLN A 178 -24.29 -4.99 -39.32
CA GLN A 178 -24.75 -3.81 -40.02
C GLN A 178 -23.91 -3.69 -41.28
N SER A 179 -24.60 -3.65 -42.41
CA SER A 179 -24.12 -3.47 -43.79
C SER A 179 -24.00 -4.76 -44.65
N GLU A 180 -25.13 -5.16 -45.24
CA GLU A 180 -25.10 -5.56 -46.65
C GLU A 180 -24.63 -4.39 -47.57
N ALA A 181 -24.53 -3.17 -47.02
CA ALA A 181 -24.15 -1.96 -47.74
C ALA A 181 -22.65 -1.80 -48.02
N ASN A 182 -21.71 -2.31 -47.20
CA ASN A 182 -20.27 -2.07 -47.44
C ASN A 182 -19.34 -3.21 -46.95
N ARG A 183 -18.93 -4.10 -47.87
CA ARG A 183 -18.09 -5.28 -47.59
C ARG A 183 -16.72 -4.98 -46.98
N LEU A 184 -16.21 -3.74 -47.12
CA LEU A 184 -14.91 -3.32 -46.63
C LEU A 184 -14.92 -2.95 -45.13
N GLU A 185 -16.00 -2.36 -44.64
CA GLU A 185 -16.18 -1.98 -43.22
C GLU A 185 -16.37 -3.21 -42.32
N ALA A 186 -16.93 -4.29 -42.88
CA ALA A 186 -17.10 -5.56 -42.18
C ALA A 186 -15.79 -6.37 -42.04
N HIS A 187 -14.69 -5.94 -42.66
CA HIS A 187 -13.41 -6.66 -42.60
C HIS A 187 -12.72 -6.45 -41.23
N PRO A 188 -12.13 -7.47 -40.58
CA PRO A 188 -11.50 -7.33 -39.26
C PRO A 188 -10.40 -6.26 -39.17
N MET A 189 -9.73 -5.97 -40.29
CA MET A 189 -8.73 -4.92 -40.39
C MET A 189 -9.31 -3.50 -40.29
N TRP A 190 -10.63 -3.35 -40.38
CA TRP A 190 -11.30 -2.09 -40.08
C TRP A 190 -11.03 -1.62 -38.63
N SER A 191 -10.60 -2.52 -37.74
CA SER A 191 -10.03 -2.15 -36.44
C SER A 191 -8.87 -1.15 -36.50
N PHE A 192 -8.10 -1.09 -37.59
CA PHE A 192 -7.09 -0.05 -37.78
C PHE A 192 -7.71 1.34 -37.95
N PHE A 193 -8.87 1.45 -38.61
CA PHE A 193 -9.62 2.71 -38.66
C PHE A 193 -10.01 3.12 -37.23
N HIS A 194 -10.61 2.20 -36.45
CA HIS A 194 -11.01 2.45 -35.06
C HIS A 194 -9.87 2.69 -34.06
N LEU A 195 -8.64 2.33 -34.43
CA LEU A 195 -7.46 2.66 -33.64
C LEU A 195 -7.06 4.12 -33.86
N PHE A 196 -7.04 4.57 -35.12
CA PHE A 196 -6.53 5.88 -35.48
C PHE A 196 -7.62 6.98 -35.53
N ASP A 197 -8.91 6.61 -35.55
CA ASP A 197 -10.01 7.55 -35.32
C ASP A 197 -10.08 8.00 -33.85
N MET A 198 -9.68 7.17 -32.89
CA MET A 198 -9.68 7.48 -31.46
C MET A 198 -8.32 7.95 -30.93
N PHE A 199 -7.22 7.35 -31.39
CA PHE A 199 -5.88 7.63 -30.87
C PHE A 199 -5.00 8.35 -31.91
N PRO A 200 -4.07 9.22 -31.47
CA PRO A 200 -3.13 9.85 -32.39
C PRO A 200 -2.16 8.82 -32.97
N VAL A 201 -1.76 9.00 -34.23
CA VAL A 201 -0.64 8.24 -34.82
C VAL A 201 0.66 8.55 -34.08
N GLN A 202 0.88 9.83 -33.78
CA GLN A 202 1.97 10.34 -32.97
C GLN A 202 1.45 11.48 -32.10
N SER A 203 1.67 11.38 -30.78
CA SER A 203 1.30 12.43 -29.85
C SER A 203 2.20 13.66 -29.98
N LEU A 204 1.72 14.80 -29.50
CA LEU A 204 2.49 16.04 -29.52
C LEU A 204 3.79 15.92 -28.70
N LEU A 205 3.72 15.29 -27.52
CA LEU A 205 4.89 15.01 -26.70
C LEU A 205 5.95 14.21 -27.48
N ALA A 206 5.53 13.16 -28.19
CA ALA A 206 6.41 12.31 -28.99
C ALA A 206 7.00 13.02 -30.23
N LYS A 207 6.33 14.04 -30.78
CA LYS A 207 6.91 14.91 -31.83
C LYS A 207 8.05 15.78 -31.28
N SER A 208 7.95 16.17 -30.01
CA SER A 208 8.89 17.10 -29.39
C SER A 208 10.15 16.45 -28.78
N THR A 209 10.17 15.13 -28.61
CA THR A 209 11.30 14.37 -28.05
C THR A 209 12.20 13.82 -29.16
N GLU A 210 13.50 14.15 -29.15
CA GLU A 210 14.49 13.64 -30.13
C GLU A 210 14.72 12.12 -30.04
N SER A 211 14.29 11.47 -28.96
CA SER A 211 14.45 10.02 -28.75
C SER A 211 13.39 9.23 -29.54
N THR A 212 13.58 9.05 -30.84
CA THR A 212 12.74 8.15 -31.63
C THR A 212 13.09 6.70 -31.32
N LEU A 213 12.46 6.13 -30.29
CA LEU A 213 12.45 4.68 -30.07
C LEU A 213 11.75 3.95 -31.22
N ARG A 214 10.76 4.59 -31.84
CA ARG A 214 9.94 3.96 -32.87
C ARG A 214 10.61 4.09 -34.25
N PRO A 215 10.75 3.00 -35.02
CA PRO A 215 11.00 3.15 -36.45
C PRO A 215 9.86 3.99 -37.05
N ARG A 216 10.22 5.03 -37.81
CA ARG A 216 9.29 6.03 -38.39
C ARG A 216 8.22 5.45 -39.34
N ARG A 217 8.19 4.13 -39.57
CA ARG A 217 7.30 3.48 -40.51
C ARG A 217 6.83 2.12 -39.98
N LEU A 218 5.54 1.97 -39.75
CA LEU A 218 4.91 0.68 -39.49
C LEU A 218 5.02 -0.20 -40.75
N ARG A 219 5.62 -1.39 -40.64
CA ARG A 219 5.68 -2.38 -41.72
C ARG A 219 4.81 -3.57 -41.38
N LEU A 220 3.92 -3.94 -42.30
CA LEU A 220 2.98 -5.04 -42.16
C LEU A 220 3.42 -6.17 -43.07
N HIS A 221 3.77 -7.31 -42.48
CA HIS A 221 4.24 -8.48 -43.23
C HIS A 221 3.08 -9.48 -43.40
N VAL A 222 2.71 -9.78 -44.65
CA VAL A 222 1.64 -10.73 -44.97
C VAL A 222 2.23 -11.94 -45.68
N SER A 223 1.86 -13.14 -45.24
CA SER A 223 2.26 -14.38 -45.92
C SER A 223 1.27 -14.71 -47.03
N GLY A 224 1.77 -14.98 -48.24
CA GLY A 224 0.97 -15.29 -49.42
C GLY A 224 0.83 -14.13 -50.39
N MET A 225 1.52 -14.21 -51.53
CA MET A 225 1.50 -13.21 -52.61
C MET A 225 0.10 -12.87 -53.13
N ALA A 226 -0.80 -13.85 -53.19
CA ALA A 226 -2.16 -13.69 -53.73
C ALA A 226 -3.04 -12.73 -52.91
N GLN A 227 -2.73 -12.50 -51.63
CA GLN A 227 -3.53 -11.67 -50.73
C GLN A 227 -3.13 -10.19 -50.78
N LYS A 228 -1.98 -9.85 -51.40
CA LYS A 228 -1.43 -8.49 -51.37
C LYS A 228 -2.40 -7.45 -51.93
N ALA A 229 -2.98 -7.70 -53.10
CA ALA A 229 -3.86 -6.73 -53.77
C ALA A 229 -5.11 -6.41 -52.95
N THR A 230 -5.75 -7.42 -52.38
CA THR A 230 -6.93 -7.24 -51.52
C THR A 230 -6.60 -6.44 -50.26
N MET A 231 -5.47 -6.75 -49.61
CA MET A 231 -5.01 -6.05 -48.41
C MET A 231 -4.64 -4.59 -48.69
N THR A 232 -3.95 -4.32 -49.80
CA THR A 232 -3.64 -2.96 -50.26
C THR A 232 -4.93 -2.16 -50.46
N ASN A 233 -5.94 -2.73 -51.11
CA ASN A 233 -7.22 -2.05 -51.33
C ASN A 233 -7.96 -1.72 -50.01
N ILE A 234 -7.95 -2.63 -49.04
CA ILE A 234 -8.55 -2.39 -47.71
C ILE A 234 -7.82 -1.25 -46.99
N PHE A 235 -6.49 -1.28 -46.98
CA PHE A 235 -5.69 -0.24 -46.34
C PHE A 235 -5.82 1.13 -47.00
N ALA A 236 -5.89 1.18 -48.34
CA ALA A 236 -6.15 2.41 -49.06
C ALA A 236 -7.50 3.02 -48.68
N TRP A 237 -8.51 2.17 -48.50
CA TRP A 237 -9.83 2.61 -48.10
C TRP A 237 -9.87 3.10 -46.64
N ILE A 238 -9.14 2.43 -45.73
CA ILE A 238 -8.94 2.90 -44.35
C ILE A 238 -8.25 4.27 -44.33
N LEU A 239 -7.14 4.43 -45.05
CA LEU A 239 -6.41 5.70 -45.13
C LEU A 239 -7.27 6.81 -45.70
N HIS A 240 -8.03 6.55 -46.78
CA HIS A 240 -8.96 7.52 -47.35
C HIS A 240 -9.99 8.01 -46.31
N LYS A 241 -10.55 7.11 -45.50
CA LYS A 241 -11.49 7.47 -44.44
C LYS A 241 -10.83 8.23 -43.30
N LEU A 242 -9.61 7.85 -42.89
CA LEU A 242 -8.84 8.58 -41.88
C LEU A 242 -8.45 9.99 -42.36
N HIS A 243 -8.10 10.17 -43.64
CA HIS A 243 -7.82 11.50 -44.21
C HIS A 243 -9.02 12.45 -44.11
N GLY A 244 -10.24 11.91 -44.12
CA GLY A 244 -11.46 12.69 -43.88
C GLY A 244 -11.63 13.22 -42.45
N LEU A 245 -10.80 12.78 -41.50
CA LEU A 245 -10.83 13.25 -40.10
C LEU A 245 -9.92 14.46 -39.83
N ASN A 246 -9.21 14.98 -40.85
CA ASN A 246 -8.25 16.08 -40.73
C ASN A 246 -7.19 15.90 -39.62
N LYS A 247 -6.82 14.65 -39.29
CA LYS A 247 -5.73 14.35 -38.36
C LYS A 247 -4.37 14.34 -39.06
N ASP A 248 -3.30 14.59 -38.31
CA ASP A 248 -1.94 14.34 -38.78
C ASP A 248 -1.67 12.83 -38.89
N LEU A 249 -1.74 12.32 -40.12
CA LEU A 249 -1.44 10.92 -40.47
C LEU A 249 -0.05 10.76 -41.09
N THR A 250 0.80 11.80 -41.12
CA THR A 250 2.10 11.80 -41.80
C THR A 250 3.00 10.58 -41.49
N PRO A 251 3.05 10.06 -40.24
CA PRO A 251 3.84 8.86 -39.94
C PRO A 251 3.20 7.53 -40.39
N LEU A 252 1.91 7.54 -40.75
CA LEU A 252 1.12 6.36 -41.05
C LEU A 252 0.93 6.21 -42.56
N ASN A 253 1.62 5.24 -43.15
CA ASN A 253 1.34 4.78 -44.51
C ASN A 253 1.23 3.26 -44.51
N LEU A 254 -0.02 2.78 -44.43
CA LEU A 254 -0.36 1.36 -44.38
C LEU A 254 -0.15 0.66 -45.74
N GLU A 255 -0.28 1.38 -46.85
CA GLU A 255 -0.11 0.85 -48.21
C GLU A 255 1.37 0.51 -48.48
N ASP A 256 2.26 1.47 -48.31
CA ASP A 256 3.70 1.27 -48.52
C ASP A 256 4.35 0.41 -47.44
N GLY A 257 3.72 0.34 -46.26
CA GLY A 257 4.15 -0.53 -45.17
C GLY A 257 3.93 -2.01 -45.46
N LEU A 258 3.08 -2.36 -46.44
CA LEU A 258 2.68 -3.74 -46.72
C LEU A 258 3.73 -4.52 -47.51
N GLN A 259 4.37 -5.49 -46.85
CA GLN A 259 5.29 -6.44 -47.46
C GLN A 259 4.63 -7.82 -47.54
N ALA A 260 4.44 -8.33 -48.76
CA ALA A 260 3.97 -9.69 -48.94
C ALA A 260 5.18 -10.64 -49.11
N HIS A 261 5.07 -11.85 -48.56
CA HIS A 261 6.12 -12.87 -48.59
C HIS A 261 5.57 -14.14 -49.26
N SER A 262 6.42 -14.85 -50.02
CA SER A 262 6.04 -16.09 -50.70
C SER A 262 5.99 -17.29 -49.74
N SER A 263 6.68 -17.24 -48.60
CA SER A 263 6.71 -18.29 -47.58
C SER A 263 6.23 -17.77 -46.21
N GLY A 264 5.93 -18.69 -45.28
CA GLY A 264 5.62 -18.35 -43.88
C GLY A 264 6.84 -17.98 -43.02
N ILE A 265 8.05 -18.20 -43.54
CA ILE A 265 9.31 -17.89 -42.85
C ILE A 265 9.78 -16.53 -43.35
N VAL A 266 9.41 -15.48 -42.63
CA VAL A 266 9.87 -14.12 -42.90
C VAL A 266 11.23 -13.95 -42.20
N SER A 267 12.31 -13.71 -42.94
CA SER A 267 13.57 -13.32 -42.30
C SER A 267 13.38 -11.96 -41.64
N TRP A 268 13.47 -11.89 -40.32
CA TRP A 268 13.37 -10.64 -39.59
C TRP A 268 14.58 -9.76 -39.94
N CYS A 269 14.40 -8.85 -40.90
CA CYS A 269 15.33 -7.76 -41.19
C CYS A 269 14.94 -6.49 -40.39
N GLY A 270 14.47 -6.67 -39.15
CA GLY A 270 13.91 -5.59 -38.36
C GLY A 270 14.97 -4.65 -37.77
N SER A 271 14.50 -3.47 -37.36
CA SER A 271 15.27 -2.44 -36.67
C SER A 271 15.73 -2.95 -35.30
N THR A 272 16.99 -2.72 -34.94
CA THR A 272 17.43 -2.88 -33.54
C THR A 272 16.87 -1.73 -32.71
N MET A 273 16.31 -2.05 -31.55
CA MET A 273 15.76 -1.05 -30.62
C MET A 273 16.47 -1.19 -29.27
N ALA A 274 16.69 -0.08 -28.59
CA ALA A 274 17.15 -0.11 -27.21
C ALA A 274 16.06 -0.76 -26.34
N MET A 275 16.43 -1.82 -25.62
CA MET A 275 15.47 -2.63 -24.86
C MET A 275 14.90 -1.84 -23.67
N THR A 276 15.74 -1.12 -22.92
CA THR A 276 15.31 -0.35 -21.74
C THR A 276 14.22 0.66 -22.05
N PRO A 277 14.36 1.56 -23.04
CA PRO A 277 13.32 2.55 -23.26
C PRO A 277 12.09 1.95 -23.98
N TRP A 278 12.24 0.84 -24.72
CA TRP A 278 11.10 0.08 -25.25
C TRP A 278 10.25 -0.56 -24.14
N VAL A 279 10.89 -1.18 -23.13
CA VAL A 279 10.18 -1.71 -21.96
C VAL A 279 9.47 -0.58 -21.21
N PHE A 280 10.12 0.57 -21.05
CA PHE A 280 9.51 1.75 -20.43
C PHE A 280 8.25 2.24 -21.17
N GLU A 281 8.33 2.34 -22.50
CA GLU A 281 7.17 2.67 -23.35
C GLU A 281 6.07 1.64 -23.21
N LEU A 282 6.40 0.34 -23.09
CA LEU A 282 5.43 -0.73 -22.92
C LEU A 282 4.73 -0.68 -21.55
N VAL A 283 5.48 -0.43 -20.47
CA VAL A 283 4.93 -0.23 -19.12
C VAL A 283 4.04 1.02 -19.08
N GLY A 284 4.47 2.10 -19.72
CA GLY A 284 3.64 3.28 -19.88
C GLY A 284 2.45 3.06 -20.82
N PHE A 285 2.49 2.11 -21.75
CA PHE A 285 1.46 2.03 -22.77
C PHE A 285 0.07 1.79 -22.17
N VAL A 286 -0.02 0.93 -21.14
CA VAL A 286 -1.28 0.49 -20.52
C VAL A 286 -1.59 1.33 -19.27
N PRO A 287 -2.69 2.12 -19.26
CA PRO A 287 -3.16 2.80 -18.07
C PRO A 287 -3.55 1.81 -16.96
N VAL A 288 -3.23 2.15 -15.71
CA VAL A 288 -3.59 1.37 -14.53
C VAL A 288 -4.65 2.12 -13.73
N GLN A 289 -5.77 1.48 -13.42
CA GLN A 289 -6.76 2.08 -12.52
C GLN A 289 -6.27 1.96 -11.07
N ILE A 290 -6.17 3.08 -10.37
CA ILE A 290 -5.65 3.15 -9.00
C ILE A 290 -6.75 3.39 -7.96
N CYS A 291 -7.88 3.97 -8.37
CA CYS A 291 -9.02 4.23 -7.49
C CYS A 291 -10.35 4.00 -8.21
N ARG A 292 -11.40 3.69 -7.45
CA ARG A 292 -12.79 3.61 -7.90
C ARG A 292 -13.71 4.35 -6.93
N ALA A 293 -14.70 5.07 -7.44
CA ALA A 293 -15.80 5.59 -6.63
C ALA A 293 -16.82 4.47 -6.34
N SER A 294 -17.12 4.24 -5.07
CA SER A 294 -18.15 3.32 -4.60
C SER A 294 -18.68 3.81 -3.26
N ASP A 295 -19.99 3.71 -3.03
CA ASP A 295 -20.61 3.92 -1.71
C ASP A 295 -20.21 5.24 -1.02
N ASN A 296 -20.19 6.33 -1.78
CA ASN A 296 -19.81 7.68 -1.30
C ASN A 296 -18.34 7.80 -0.84
N GLN A 297 -17.47 6.87 -1.24
CA GLN A 297 -16.04 6.82 -0.91
C GLN A 297 -15.18 6.62 -2.16
N LEU A 298 -13.92 7.05 -2.06
CA LEU A 298 -12.89 6.76 -3.06
C LEU A 298 -12.06 5.56 -2.58
N VAL A 299 -12.31 4.40 -3.18
CA VAL A 299 -11.69 3.13 -2.80
C VAL A 299 -10.42 2.92 -3.60
N VAL A 300 -9.30 2.69 -2.91
CA VAL A 300 -8.02 2.34 -3.55
C VAL A 300 -8.04 0.89 -4.03
N LEU A 301 -7.71 0.67 -5.31
CA LEU A 301 -7.66 -0.67 -5.89
C LEU A 301 -6.32 -1.36 -5.58
N LYS A 302 -6.37 -2.65 -5.22
CA LYS A 302 -5.19 -3.50 -5.02
C LYS A 302 -5.09 -4.53 -6.14
N ASN A 303 -3.85 -4.89 -6.49
CA ASN A 303 -3.58 -5.91 -7.52
C ASN A 303 -3.78 -7.36 -7.03
N ASP A 304 -3.89 -7.59 -5.71
CA ASP A 304 -4.13 -8.93 -5.16
C ASP A 304 -5.60 -9.15 -4.76
N PRO A 305 -6.19 -10.32 -5.10
CA PRO A 305 -7.56 -10.68 -4.74
C PRO A 305 -7.75 -11.02 -3.25
N GLU A 306 -6.68 -11.06 -2.44
CA GLU A 306 -6.80 -11.27 -1.01
C GLU A 306 -7.22 -9.98 -0.29
N GLU A 307 -8.38 -10.03 0.38
CA GLU A 307 -8.99 -8.97 1.20
C GLU A 307 -8.15 -8.61 2.45
N ASN A 308 -6.84 -8.46 2.35
CA ASN A 308 -6.06 -7.87 3.43
C ASN A 308 -6.39 -6.38 3.50
N SER A 309 -7.19 -6.04 4.52
CA SER A 309 -7.59 -4.68 4.90
C SER A 309 -6.41 -3.71 4.72
N LEU A 310 -6.65 -2.56 4.05
CA LEU A 310 -5.72 -1.43 4.18
C LEU A 310 -5.46 -1.22 5.68
N GLY A 311 -4.21 -0.91 6.04
CA GLY A 311 -3.81 -0.70 7.43
C GLY A 311 -4.79 0.21 8.18
N THR A 312 -4.89 0.02 9.50
CA THR A 312 -5.86 0.75 10.34
C THR A 312 -5.61 2.26 10.41
N GLU A 313 -4.40 2.70 10.05
CA GLU A 313 -3.94 4.10 10.08
C GLU A 313 -3.34 4.44 8.71
N ALA A 314 -3.37 5.72 8.31
CA ALA A 314 -2.99 6.16 6.97
C ALA A 314 -1.55 5.77 6.60
N HIS A 315 -0.59 6.02 7.48
CA HIS A 315 0.82 5.69 7.23
C HIS A 315 1.11 4.18 7.07
N LYS A 316 0.32 3.29 7.70
CA LYS A 316 0.38 1.84 7.50
C LYS A 316 -0.33 1.44 6.20
N ALA A 317 -1.47 2.04 5.92
CA ALA A 317 -2.21 1.83 4.69
C ALA A 317 -1.38 2.22 3.45
N ALA A 318 -0.69 3.36 3.49
CA ALA A 318 0.18 3.87 2.42
C ALA A 318 1.26 2.85 1.99
N GLN A 319 1.88 2.16 2.95
CA GLN A 319 2.89 1.12 2.68
C GLN A 319 2.34 -0.09 1.92
N SER A 320 1.02 -0.31 1.96
CA SER A 320 0.35 -1.44 1.29
C SER A 320 -0.17 -1.11 -0.12
N ILE A 321 -0.04 0.14 -0.58
CA ILE A 321 -0.55 0.58 -1.89
C ILE A 321 0.50 0.31 -2.97
N SER A 322 0.11 -0.41 -4.02
CA SER A 322 0.95 -0.70 -5.18
C SER A 322 0.15 -0.53 -6.49
N PHE A 323 0.82 0.06 -7.48
CA PHE A 323 0.33 0.35 -8.83
C PHE A 323 0.93 -0.62 -9.87
N GLY A 324 1.32 -1.83 -9.45
CA GLY A 324 1.91 -2.85 -10.32
C GLY A 324 3.29 -2.44 -10.83
N LEU A 325 3.59 -2.72 -12.10
CA LEU A 325 4.90 -2.40 -12.72
C LEU A 325 5.26 -0.91 -12.64
N ILE A 326 4.26 -0.02 -12.60
CA ILE A 326 4.50 1.41 -12.48
C ILE A 326 5.09 1.77 -11.10
N SER A 327 4.79 1.01 -10.04
CA SER A 327 5.42 1.26 -8.73
C SER A 327 6.93 1.04 -8.77
N SER A 328 7.38 -0.02 -9.44
CA SER A 328 8.81 -0.27 -9.64
C SER A 328 9.47 0.84 -10.43
N VAL A 329 8.80 1.36 -11.47
CA VAL A 329 9.28 2.51 -12.25
C VAL A 329 9.43 3.75 -11.37
N LEU A 330 8.39 4.10 -10.60
CA LEU A 330 8.43 5.29 -9.75
C LEU A 330 9.49 5.16 -8.65
N GLN A 331 9.53 4.05 -7.92
CA GLN A 331 10.46 3.86 -6.80
C GLN A 331 11.94 3.92 -7.22
N HIS A 332 12.27 3.58 -8.48
CA HIS A 332 13.65 3.56 -8.98
C HIS A 332 13.99 4.72 -9.94
N TRP A 333 13.02 5.57 -10.30
CA TRP A 333 13.27 6.70 -11.18
C TRP A 333 14.01 7.82 -10.43
N ALA A 334 15.26 8.08 -10.80
CA ALA A 334 16.11 9.06 -10.14
C ALA A 334 15.92 10.51 -10.63
N GLY A 335 15.33 10.70 -11.81
CA GLY A 335 15.12 12.02 -12.40
C GLY A 335 13.87 12.72 -11.86
N PRO A 336 13.66 14.01 -12.15
CA PRO A 336 12.48 14.75 -11.72
C PRO A 336 11.17 14.15 -12.26
N VAL A 337 10.06 14.35 -11.54
CA VAL A 337 8.72 13.91 -11.95
C VAL A 337 7.75 15.08 -12.04
N VAL A 338 7.06 15.18 -13.18
CA VAL A 338 6.00 16.16 -13.43
C VAL A 338 4.68 15.41 -13.52
N VAL A 339 3.64 15.92 -12.84
CA VAL A 339 2.34 15.27 -12.76
C VAL A 339 1.32 16.11 -13.51
N LEU A 340 0.76 15.55 -14.57
CA LEU A 340 -0.36 16.09 -15.32
C LEU A 340 -1.64 15.38 -14.87
N THR A 341 -2.68 16.13 -14.57
CA THR A 341 -4.00 15.56 -14.29
C THR A 341 -5.03 16.19 -15.17
N SER A 342 -5.90 15.36 -15.76
CA SER A 342 -7.06 15.83 -16.52
C SER A 342 -8.34 15.41 -15.82
N MET A 343 -9.25 16.36 -15.71
CA MET A 343 -10.59 16.19 -15.15
C MET A 343 -11.60 17.01 -15.97
N GLY A 344 -12.86 16.61 -15.91
CA GLY A 344 -13.93 17.25 -16.66
C GLY A 344 -15.23 16.50 -16.40
N GLU A 345 -16.31 16.93 -17.04
CA GLU A 345 -17.59 16.24 -16.92
C GLU A 345 -17.61 14.93 -17.72
N GLN A 346 -18.49 14.00 -17.36
CA GLN A 346 -18.58 12.66 -17.98
C GLN A 346 -18.68 12.67 -19.52
N SER A 347 -19.20 13.74 -20.13
CA SER A 347 -19.36 13.90 -21.58
C SER A 347 -18.20 14.64 -22.28
N THR A 348 -17.15 15.06 -21.58
CA THR A 348 -16.11 15.95 -22.17
C THR A 348 -14.97 15.23 -22.90
N GLU A 349 -14.94 13.89 -22.94
CA GLU A 349 -13.87 13.10 -23.59
C GLU A 349 -12.45 13.48 -23.14
N THR A 350 -12.25 13.76 -21.84
CA THR A 350 -10.95 14.13 -21.23
C THR A 350 -9.80 13.20 -21.59
N SER A 351 -10.09 11.90 -21.72
CA SER A 351 -9.17 10.87 -22.19
C SER A 351 -8.61 11.18 -23.59
N SER A 352 -9.42 11.71 -24.51
CA SER A 352 -9.01 12.00 -25.90
C SER A 352 -7.94 13.09 -25.92
N TYR A 353 -8.16 14.18 -25.20
CA TYR A 353 -7.21 15.28 -25.07
C TYR A 353 -5.86 14.79 -24.50
N LEU A 354 -5.88 14.00 -23.42
CA LEU A 354 -4.68 13.40 -22.84
C LEU A 354 -3.95 12.49 -23.83
N ASN A 355 -4.68 11.63 -24.55
CA ASN A 355 -4.09 10.72 -25.52
C ASN A 355 -3.35 11.50 -26.64
N HIS A 356 -3.93 12.58 -27.16
CA HIS A 356 -3.32 13.43 -28.19
C HIS A 356 -2.10 14.22 -27.67
N LEU A 357 -2.17 14.72 -26.43
CA LEU A 357 -1.08 15.45 -25.79
C LEU A 357 0.12 14.55 -25.48
N THR A 358 -0.11 13.46 -24.74
CA THR A 358 0.95 12.65 -24.11
C THR A 358 1.26 11.34 -24.85
N GLY A 359 0.32 10.83 -25.65
CA GLY A 359 0.42 9.49 -26.26
C GLY A 359 0.00 8.37 -25.31
N SER A 360 -0.80 8.68 -24.29
CA SER A 360 -1.49 7.69 -23.46
C SER A 360 -2.58 6.93 -24.24
N THR A 361 -3.11 5.86 -23.64
CA THR A 361 -4.19 5.03 -24.23
C THR A 361 -5.40 4.90 -23.31
N PHE A 362 -5.78 5.99 -22.66
CA PHE A 362 -7.01 6.01 -21.86
C PHE A 362 -8.22 5.73 -22.77
N ILE A 363 -9.16 4.92 -22.29
CA ILE A 363 -10.34 4.54 -23.06
C ILE A 363 -11.23 5.78 -23.24
N THR A 364 -11.72 5.97 -24.47
CA THR A 364 -12.41 7.18 -24.95
C THR A 364 -13.94 6.98 -25.14
N SER A 365 -14.56 5.93 -24.57
CA SER A 365 -15.97 5.64 -24.86
C SER A 365 -16.96 6.51 -24.08
N ASN A 366 -17.96 7.05 -24.78
CA ASN A 366 -19.14 7.75 -24.22
C ASN A 366 -19.96 6.88 -23.25
N ALA A 367 -19.80 5.55 -23.30
CA ALA A 367 -20.37 4.65 -22.31
C ALA A 367 -19.30 4.29 -21.27
N ARG A 368 -19.47 4.79 -20.04
CA ARG A 368 -18.86 4.28 -18.78
C ARG A 368 -17.34 4.39 -18.64
N CYS A 369 -16.64 5.25 -19.38
CA CYS A 369 -15.20 5.42 -19.17
C CYS A 369 -14.89 6.32 -17.97
N ALA A 370 -14.06 5.78 -17.08
CA ALA A 370 -13.52 6.38 -15.87
C ALA A 370 -14.52 6.60 -14.73
N ASN A 371 -14.93 5.52 -14.06
CA ASN A 371 -15.25 5.61 -12.64
C ASN A 371 -13.91 5.58 -11.86
N GLY A 372 -13.58 6.66 -11.15
CA GLY A 372 -12.36 6.77 -10.33
C GLY A 372 -11.14 7.36 -11.04
N VAL A 373 -9.94 6.86 -10.72
CA VAL A 373 -8.65 7.48 -11.13
C VAL A 373 -7.78 6.46 -11.86
N TRP A 374 -7.26 6.87 -13.01
CA TRP A 374 -6.35 6.08 -13.84
C TRP A 374 -5.00 6.76 -13.94
N LEU A 375 -3.93 5.96 -13.89
CA LEU A 375 -2.55 6.40 -13.86
C LEU A 375 -1.79 5.85 -15.08
N ASN A 376 -0.96 6.69 -15.68
CA ASN A 376 -0.05 6.33 -16.75
C ASN A 376 1.29 7.08 -16.59
N VAL A 377 2.37 6.60 -17.19
CA VAL A 377 3.72 7.22 -17.15
C VAL A 377 4.33 7.36 -18.55
N ARG A 378 4.94 8.51 -18.85
CA ARG A 378 5.64 8.83 -20.11
C ARG A 378 6.98 9.47 -19.82
N VAL A 379 7.97 9.27 -20.69
CA VAL A 379 9.26 9.97 -20.57
C VAL A 379 9.18 11.32 -21.28
N MET A 380 9.59 12.40 -20.61
CA MET A 380 9.62 13.76 -21.15
C MET A 380 11.02 14.36 -20.92
N GLY A 381 11.90 14.20 -21.91
CA GLY A 381 13.30 14.66 -21.80
C GLY A 381 14.04 13.92 -20.68
N LYS A 382 14.47 14.67 -19.64
CA LYS A 382 15.12 14.11 -18.44
C LYS A 382 14.13 13.84 -17.28
N SER A 383 12.85 14.16 -17.48
CA SER A 383 11.80 14.05 -16.47
C SER A 383 10.87 12.88 -16.79
N LEU A 384 10.22 12.34 -15.77
CA LEU A 384 9.08 11.43 -15.94
C LEU A 384 7.79 12.24 -15.87
N LEU A 385 6.93 12.10 -16.87
CA LEU A 385 5.59 12.63 -16.88
C LEU A 385 4.62 11.56 -16.36
N VAL A 386 4.02 11.80 -15.20
CA VAL A 386 2.90 10.99 -14.69
C VAL A 386 1.61 11.64 -15.18
N VAL A 387 0.73 10.85 -15.77
CA VAL A 387 -0.55 11.30 -16.31
C VAL A 387 -1.67 10.64 -15.52
N LEU A 388 -2.48 11.45 -14.84
CA LEU A 388 -3.67 11.01 -14.13
C LEU A 388 -4.92 11.41 -14.93
N ALA A 389 -5.74 10.43 -15.29
CA ALA A 389 -7.05 10.66 -15.87
C ALA A 389 -8.10 10.40 -14.79
N ILE A 390 -8.83 11.45 -14.42
CA ILE A 390 -9.90 11.39 -13.43
C ILE A 390 -11.24 11.30 -14.16
N GLY A 391 -12.07 10.40 -13.67
CA GLY A 391 -13.44 10.18 -14.11
C GLY A 391 -14.33 11.41 -14.08
N GLY A 392 -15.35 11.41 -14.95
CA GLY A 392 -16.29 12.51 -15.11
C GLY A 392 -16.92 12.95 -13.80
N LEU A 393 -16.68 14.19 -13.37
CA LEU A 393 -17.35 14.79 -12.21
C LEU A 393 -18.84 14.96 -12.52
N GLY A 394 -19.70 14.80 -11.51
CA GLY A 394 -21.16 14.93 -11.65
C GLY A 394 -21.81 13.82 -12.47
N SER A 395 -21.25 12.61 -12.46
CA SER A 395 -21.86 11.44 -13.10
C SER A 395 -23.05 10.93 -12.28
N LEU A 396 -24.01 10.25 -12.93
CA LEU A 396 -25.14 9.58 -12.24
C LEU A 396 -24.69 8.54 -11.18
N GLU A 397 -23.42 8.14 -11.19
CA GLU A 397 -22.84 7.17 -10.28
C GLU A 397 -21.92 7.83 -9.21
N SER A 398 -21.67 9.15 -9.26
CA SER A 398 -20.79 9.86 -8.33
C SER A 398 -21.54 10.85 -7.44
N SER A 399 -21.19 10.87 -6.16
CA SER A 399 -21.73 11.83 -5.19
C SER A 399 -20.88 13.11 -5.15
N ALA A 400 -21.47 14.21 -4.67
CA ALA A 400 -20.75 15.47 -4.46
C ALA A 400 -19.51 15.31 -3.56
N GLN A 401 -19.57 14.39 -2.59
CA GLN A 401 -18.44 14.04 -1.74
C GLN A 401 -17.29 13.41 -2.55
N VAL A 402 -17.58 12.38 -3.34
CA VAL A 402 -16.56 11.71 -4.16
C VAL A 402 -15.93 12.69 -5.13
N ASP A 403 -16.73 13.53 -5.79
CA ASP A 403 -16.24 14.56 -6.71
C ASP A 403 -15.26 15.51 -6.02
N SER A 404 -15.57 15.95 -4.80
CA SER A 404 -14.69 16.83 -4.01
C SER A 404 -13.41 16.13 -3.55
N LEU A 405 -13.48 14.83 -3.23
CA LEU A 405 -12.29 14.02 -2.94
C LEU A 405 -11.38 13.87 -4.18
N LEU A 406 -11.96 13.74 -5.37
CA LEU A 406 -11.21 13.72 -6.64
C LEU A 406 -10.56 15.08 -6.94
N CYS A 407 -11.27 16.19 -6.69
CA CYS A 407 -10.70 17.53 -6.77
C CYS A 407 -9.54 17.73 -5.79
N ALA A 408 -9.71 17.32 -4.52
CA ALA A 408 -8.66 17.39 -3.51
C ALA A 408 -7.43 16.54 -3.89
N LEU A 409 -7.62 15.32 -4.38
CA LEU A 409 -6.54 14.47 -4.88
C LEU A 409 -5.79 15.14 -6.04
N SER A 410 -6.52 15.65 -7.03
CA SER A 410 -5.98 16.34 -8.19
C SER A 410 -5.14 17.55 -7.77
N GLY A 411 -5.74 18.51 -7.05
CA GLY A 411 -5.01 19.70 -6.59
C GLY A 411 -3.80 19.37 -5.72
N ALA A 412 -3.90 18.33 -4.88
CA ALA A 412 -2.82 17.95 -3.97
C ALA A 412 -1.56 17.44 -4.69
N VAL A 413 -1.69 16.61 -5.72
CA VAL A 413 -0.54 15.89 -6.30
C VAL A 413 -0.08 16.45 -7.65
N SER A 414 -0.92 17.18 -8.37
CA SER A 414 -0.66 17.63 -9.73
C SER A 414 0.26 18.86 -9.78
N ARG A 415 1.06 18.95 -10.85
CA ARG A 415 1.79 20.18 -11.21
C ARG A 415 1.07 20.98 -12.28
N LEU A 416 0.29 20.30 -13.11
CA LEU A 416 -0.68 20.91 -14.02
C LEU A 416 -2.00 20.14 -13.91
N THR A 417 -3.06 20.82 -13.49
CA THR A 417 -4.43 20.29 -13.52
C THR A 417 -5.15 20.92 -14.71
N VAL A 418 -5.47 20.10 -15.71
CA VAL A 418 -6.32 20.50 -16.83
C VAL A 418 -7.76 20.17 -16.50
N TYR A 419 -8.60 21.18 -16.49
CA TYR A 419 -10.04 21.01 -16.32
C TYR A 419 -10.73 21.32 -17.64
N GLN A 420 -11.49 20.35 -18.18
CA GLN A 420 -12.27 20.56 -19.40
C GLN A 420 -13.75 20.82 -19.08
N VAL A 421 -14.26 21.97 -19.54
CA VAL A 421 -15.65 22.43 -19.31
C VAL A 421 -16.37 22.58 -20.66
N ARG A 422 -17.69 22.39 -20.69
CA ARG A 422 -18.56 22.82 -21.80
C ARG A 422 -19.28 24.12 -21.42
N ASN A 423 -19.56 24.97 -22.40
CA ASN A 423 -20.13 26.30 -22.17
C ASN A 423 -21.55 26.31 -21.56
N ASP A 424 -22.26 25.18 -21.54
CA ASP A 424 -23.71 25.14 -21.27
C ASP A 424 -24.09 24.91 -19.80
N LYS A 425 -23.15 24.97 -18.84
CA LYS A 425 -23.38 24.50 -17.46
C LYS A 425 -22.84 25.41 -16.36
N ASP A 426 -23.49 25.32 -15.19
CA ASP A 426 -23.22 26.08 -13.97
C ASP A 426 -21.78 25.87 -13.43
N ILE A 427 -20.89 26.78 -13.82
CA ILE A 427 -19.48 26.87 -13.38
C ILE A 427 -19.39 27.04 -11.86
N GLY A 428 -20.40 27.65 -11.22
CA GLY A 428 -20.44 27.87 -9.77
C GLY A 428 -20.52 26.57 -8.98
N ALA A 429 -21.39 25.64 -9.41
CA ALA A 429 -21.53 24.31 -8.79
C ALA A 429 -20.28 23.44 -8.92
N LEU A 430 -19.44 23.71 -9.91
CA LEU A 430 -18.16 23.03 -10.11
C LEU A 430 -17.11 23.58 -9.13
N PHE A 431 -16.98 24.90 -9.05
CA PHE A 431 -16.01 25.51 -8.15
C PHE A 431 -16.35 25.30 -6.67
N SER A 432 -17.62 25.12 -6.31
CA SER A 432 -18.00 24.74 -4.94
C SER A 432 -17.38 23.39 -4.51
N LYS A 433 -17.27 22.42 -5.43
CA LYS A 433 -16.61 21.11 -5.17
C LYS A 433 -15.12 21.27 -4.89
N PHE A 434 -14.42 22.14 -5.64
CA PHE A 434 -13.03 22.47 -5.34
C PHE A 434 -12.90 23.14 -3.98
N GLN A 435 -13.80 24.09 -3.67
CA GLN A 435 -13.80 24.84 -2.43
C GLN A 435 -14.02 23.97 -1.19
N GLN A 436 -14.84 22.92 -1.30
CA GLN A 436 -15.06 21.95 -0.22
C GLN A 436 -13.85 21.02 -0.01
N GLY A 437 -12.99 20.83 -1.02
CA GLY A 437 -11.78 20.01 -0.94
C GLY A 437 -10.58 20.70 -0.26
N VAL A 438 -10.58 22.03 -0.12
CA VAL A 438 -9.42 22.84 0.31
C VAL A 438 -8.91 22.47 1.71
N SER A 439 -9.80 22.14 2.63
CA SER A 439 -9.49 21.92 4.04
C SER A 439 -9.07 20.49 4.38
N LEU A 440 -9.09 19.56 3.42
CA LEU A 440 -8.95 18.12 3.70
C LEU A 440 -7.49 17.68 3.88
N LEU A 441 -6.56 18.19 3.07
CA LEU A 441 -5.15 17.79 3.06
C LEU A 441 -4.27 18.98 3.46
N ARG A 442 -3.29 18.76 4.34
CA ARG A 442 -2.38 19.81 4.83
C ARG A 442 -1.11 19.23 5.44
N GLY A 443 -0.11 20.10 5.62
CA GLY A 443 1.09 19.78 6.40
C GLY A 443 2.18 19.03 5.62
N ASP A 444 2.28 19.24 4.31
CA ASP A 444 3.42 18.79 3.52
C ASP A 444 3.66 19.82 2.40
N SER A 445 4.91 20.27 2.25
CA SER A 445 5.30 21.29 1.28
C SER A 445 5.18 20.83 -0.17
N ARG A 446 5.02 19.54 -0.43
CA ARG A 446 4.84 18.96 -1.77
C ARG A 446 3.41 19.08 -2.26
N LEU A 447 2.44 19.29 -1.37
CA LEU A 447 1.03 19.42 -1.71
C LEU A 447 0.76 20.77 -2.37
N PHE A 448 -0.21 20.81 -3.29
CA PHE A 448 -0.77 22.05 -3.84
C PHE A 448 0.27 22.97 -4.51
N GLN A 449 1.23 22.36 -5.22
CA GLN A 449 2.32 23.04 -5.94
C GLN A 449 2.03 23.17 -7.45
N GLY A 450 0.76 23.11 -7.84
CA GLY A 450 0.34 23.02 -9.24
C GLY A 450 -0.26 24.30 -9.82
N LYS A 451 -0.40 24.32 -11.14
CA LYS A 451 -1.17 25.33 -11.91
C LYS A 451 -2.52 24.73 -12.35
N LEU A 452 -3.58 25.52 -12.28
CA LEU A 452 -4.89 25.17 -12.83
C LEU A 452 -5.03 25.71 -14.25
N TYR A 453 -5.33 24.86 -15.22
CA TYR A 453 -5.61 25.21 -16.61
C TYR A 453 -7.07 24.87 -16.93
N LEU A 454 -7.91 25.90 -17.00
CA LEU A 454 -9.30 25.80 -17.39
C LEU A 454 -9.38 25.85 -18.91
N ASN A 455 -9.91 24.79 -19.50
CA ASN A 455 -9.97 24.62 -20.94
C ASN A 455 -11.44 24.42 -21.37
N ALA A 456 -12.01 25.46 -21.98
CA ALA A 456 -13.37 25.42 -22.51
C ALA A 456 -13.40 24.67 -23.85
N LYS A 457 -14.07 23.52 -23.88
CA LYS A 457 -14.11 22.62 -25.05
C LYS A 457 -15.17 23.05 -26.07
N ASP A 458 -14.88 22.80 -27.34
CA ASP A 458 -15.79 22.94 -28.49
C ASP A 458 -16.25 24.39 -28.71
N VAL A 459 -15.44 25.35 -28.28
CA VAL A 459 -15.70 26.78 -28.45
C VAL A 459 -15.23 27.24 -29.83
N THR A 460 -16.11 27.91 -30.58
CA THR A 460 -15.73 28.45 -31.89
C THR A 460 -14.78 29.63 -31.73
N PRO A 461 -13.89 29.90 -32.71
CA PRO A 461 -12.94 31.02 -32.62
C PRO A 461 -13.59 32.40 -32.36
N ASN A 462 -14.87 32.58 -32.72
CA ASN A 462 -15.56 33.84 -32.56
C ASN A 462 -16.04 34.10 -31.12
N ASP A 463 -16.31 33.03 -30.36
CA ASP A 463 -16.93 33.12 -29.02
C ASP A 463 -15.88 33.02 -27.90
N GLN A 464 -14.59 32.84 -28.25
CA GLN A 464 -13.53 32.57 -27.28
C GLN A 464 -13.39 33.66 -26.21
N ASN A 465 -13.43 34.92 -26.60
CA ASN A 465 -13.24 36.04 -25.67
C ASN A 465 -14.40 36.16 -24.67
N ASP A 466 -15.62 35.94 -25.12
CA ASP A 466 -16.81 36.04 -24.27
C ASP A 466 -16.81 34.93 -23.21
N VAL A 467 -16.48 33.69 -23.62
CA VAL A 467 -16.34 32.56 -22.70
C VAL A 467 -15.22 32.80 -21.69
N ILE A 468 -14.05 33.28 -22.14
CA ILE A 468 -12.93 33.59 -21.22
C ILE A 468 -13.35 34.64 -20.19
N HIS A 469 -14.05 35.69 -20.61
CA HIS A 469 -14.53 36.75 -19.71
C HIS A 469 -15.54 36.23 -18.69
N GLU A 470 -16.43 35.30 -19.07
CA GLU A 470 -17.36 34.65 -18.15
C GLU A 470 -16.62 33.85 -17.06
N PHE A 471 -15.65 33.01 -17.45
CA PHE A 471 -14.83 32.26 -16.48
C PHE A 471 -14.06 33.19 -15.54
N GLN A 472 -13.50 34.28 -16.07
CA GLN A 472 -12.80 35.28 -15.26
C GLN A 472 -13.73 35.93 -14.25
N SER A 473 -14.91 36.37 -14.67
CA SER A 473 -15.88 37.01 -13.79
C SER A 473 -16.36 36.09 -12.66
N VAL A 474 -16.59 34.81 -12.95
CA VAL A 474 -16.99 33.82 -11.93
C VAL A 474 -15.84 33.54 -10.94
N LEU A 475 -14.60 33.43 -11.44
CA LEU A 475 -13.44 33.24 -10.56
C LEU A 475 -13.19 34.45 -9.67
N GLU A 476 -13.31 35.67 -10.21
CA GLU A 476 -13.17 36.92 -9.46
C GLU A 476 -14.19 36.98 -8.31
N ALA A 477 -15.47 36.67 -8.59
CA ALA A 477 -16.50 36.61 -7.56
C ALA A 477 -16.16 35.62 -6.44
N ILE A 478 -15.64 34.43 -6.77
CA ILE A 478 -15.28 33.41 -5.78
C ILE A 478 -14.07 33.82 -4.94
N VAL A 479 -13.09 34.48 -5.56
CA VAL A 479 -11.89 34.99 -4.87
C VAL A 479 -12.27 36.15 -3.95
N GLU A 480 -13.14 37.06 -4.39
CA GLU A 480 -13.68 38.15 -3.57
C GLU A 480 -14.50 37.66 -2.38
N ASP A 481 -15.31 36.62 -2.56
CA ASP A 481 -16.13 36.04 -1.50
C ASP A 481 -15.28 35.30 -0.43
N ASN A 482 -14.08 34.81 -0.79
CA ASN A 482 -13.26 33.96 0.06
C ASN A 482 -11.78 34.40 0.09
N GLN A 483 -11.52 35.65 0.49
CA GLN A 483 -10.22 36.32 0.36
C GLN A 483 -9.02 35.66 1.06
N ALA A 484 -9.22 34.70 1.98
CA ALA A 484 -8.15 34.00 2.70
C ALA A 484 -8.14 32.46 2.55
N THR A 485 -9.18 31.86 1.96
CA THR A 485 -9.37 30.40 1.96
C THR A 485 -9.92 29.85 0.65
N ASN A 486 -9.84 30.60 -0.46
CA ASN A 486 -10.31 30.12 -1.76
C ASN A 486 -9.40 29.01 -2.34
N PHE A 487 -9.99 28.11 -3.12
CA PHE A 487 -9.25 26.99 -3.73
C PHE A 487 -8.18 27.45 -4.73
N VAL A 488 -8.38 28.59 -5.42
CA VAL A 488 -7.42 29.14 -6.37
C VAL A 488 -6.09 29.47 -5.68
N THR A 489 -6.16 30.13 -4.54
CA THR A 489 -4.98 30.52 -3.75
C THR A 489 -4.44 29.33 -2.96
N ALA A 490 -5.31 28.55 -2.32
CA ALA A 490 -4.90 27.48 -1.43
C ALA A 490 -4.39 26.22 -2.16
N MET A 491 -5.01 25.83 -3.28
CA MET A 491 -4.61 24.63 -4.04
C MET A 491 -3.63 24.91 -5.18
N TYR A 492 -3.66 26.11 -5.76
CA TYR A 492 -2.90 26.45 -6.97
C TYR A 492 -2.00 27.68 -6.82
N GLY A 493 -1.91 28.28 -5.63
CA GLY A 493 -1.05 29.44 -5.37
C GLY A 493 -1.42 30.69 -6.19
N GLY A 494 -2.66 30.78 -6.68
CA GLY A 494 -3.11 31.85 -7.57
C GLY A 494 -2.78 31.62 -9.06
N ASN A 495 -2.16 30.49 -9.42
CA ASN A 495 -1.80 30.19 -10.81
C ASN A 495 -2.96 29.54 -11.55
N VAL A 496 -3.83 30.36 -12.16
CA VAL A 496 -4.93 29.92 -13.01
C VAL A 496 -4.77 30.49 -14.40
N GLU A 497 -5.01 29.66 -15.41
CA GLU A 497 -5.01 30.05 -16.81
C GLU A 497 -6.28 29.54 -17.48
N ILE A 498 -6.86 30.34 -18.36
CA ILE A 498 -8.09 30.03 -19.06
C ILE A 498 -7.81 30.05 -20.56
N SER A 499 -8.20 28.99 -21.25
CA SER A 499 -8.14 28.91 -22.70
C SER A 499 -9.39 28.25 -23.28
N CYS A 500 -9.54 28.38 -24.59
CA CYS A 500 -10.59 27.74 -25.36
C CYS A 500 -9.97 26.73 -26.32
N CYS A 501 -10.41 25.47 -26.26
CA CYS A 501 -9.95 24.43 -27.17
C CYS A 501 -11.00 24.19 -28.27
N PRO A 502 -10.61 24.39 -29.55
CA PRO A 502 -11.50 24.14 -30.67
C PRO A 502 -11.77 22.64 -30.86
N PRO A 503 -12.80 22.24 -31.62
CA PRO A 503 -13.07 20.83 -31.89
C PRO A 503 -11.90 20.12 -32.60
N LEU A 504 -11.79 18.80 -32.38
CA LEU A 504 -10.80 17.95 -33.04
C LEU A 504 -10.93 18.04 -34.58
N GLY A 505 -9.81 18.28 -35.27
CA GLY A 505 -9.76 18.41 -36.74
C GLY A 505 -9.62 19.84 -37.26
N TYR A 506 -9.65 20.85 -36.37
CA TYR A 506 -9.23 22.22 -36.68
C TYR A 506 -7.72 22.39 -36.43
N VAL A 507 -7.05 23.22 -37.24
CA VAL A 507 -5.60 23.48 -37.13
C VAL A 507 -5.23 24.04 -35.75
N CYS A 508 -6.08 24.91 -35.19
CA CYS A 508 -5.90 25.50 -33.88
C CYS A 508 -6.04 24.51 -32.70
N TYR A 509 -6.49 23.26 -32.94
CA TYR A 509 -6.51 22.23 -31.89
C TYR A 509 -5.10 21.81 -31.48
N ASP A 510 -4.20 21.63 -32.45
CA ASP A 510 -2.80 21.28 -32.18
C ASP A 510 -2.05 22.45 -31.51
N GLU A 511 -2.45 23.70 -31.81
CA GLU A 511 -1.93 24.90 -31.14
C GLU A 511 -2.33 24.94 -29.65
N ALA A 512 -3.60 24.65 -29.34
CA ALA A 512 -4.08 24.56 -27.95
C ALA A 512 -3.40 23.43 -27.15
N LEU A 513 -3.11 22.28 -27.80
CA LEU A 513 -2.27 21.23 -27.19
C LEU A 513 -0.83 21.71 -26.96
N GLY A 514 -0.31 22.56 -27.86
CA GLY A 514 0.99 23.22 -27.78
C GLY A 514 1.16 24.00 -26.49
N GLU A 515 0.23 24.90 -26.16
CA GLU A 515 0.24 25.70 -24.93
C GLU A 515 0.35 24.81 -23.68
N SER A 516 -0.38 23.71 -23.66
CA SER A 516 -0.41 22.78 -22.53
C SER A 516 0.94 22.07 -22.36
N LEU A 517 1.58 21.71 -23.47
CA LEU A 517 2.92 21.15 -23.47
C LEU A 517 3.98 22.19 -23.05
N GLU A 518 3.80 23.45 -23.42
CA GLU A 518 4.67 24.55 -22.98
C GLU A 518 4.57 24.77 -21.48
N PHE A 519 3.37 24.76 -20.90
CA PHE A 519 3.20 24.81 -19.46
C PHE A 519 3.95 23.67 -18.77
N LEU A 520 3.81 22.43 -19.26
CA LEU A 520 4.52 21.25 -18.72
C LEU A 520 6.04 21.35 -18.81
N LYS A 521 6.57 22.10 -19.78
CA LYS A 521 8.00 22.34 -19.98
C LYS A 521 8.50 23.63 -19.35
N SER A 522 7.61 24.45 -18.79
CA SER A 522 7.95 25.73 -18.20
C SER A 522 8.91 25.54 -17.02
N LYS A 523 9.76 26.54 -16.80
CA LYS A 523 10.67 26.56 -15.64
C LYS A 523 9.96 26.87 -14.33
N ASP A 524 8.74 27.39 -14.41
CA ASP A 524 7.94 27.80 -13.25
C ASP A 524 7.26 26.60 -12.58
N ILE A 525 7.18 25.45 -13.25
CA ILE A 525 6.79 24.19 -12.62
C ILE A 525 7.89 23.73 -11.67
N VAL A 526 7.54 23.62 -10.40
CA VAL A 526 8.30 22.85 -9.43
C VAL A 526 7.99 21.37 -9.72
N PRO A 527 8.96 20.50 -10.03
CA PRO A 527 8.73 19.05 -10.14
C PRO A 527 8.92 18.36 -8.77
N TYR A 528 8.50 17.10 -8.66
CA TYR A 528 8.97 16.23 -7.58
C TYR A 528 10.44 15.89 -7.82
N THR A 529 11.20 15.67 -6.74
CA THR A 529 12.66 15.49 -6.85
C THR A 529 13.02 14.23 -7.61
N ASN A 530 12.26 13.15 -7.36
CA ASN A 530 12.42 11.86 -8.01
C ASN A 530 11.12 11.05 -7.95
N GLY A 531 11.10 9.86 -8.55
CA GLY A 531 9.89 9.04 -8.57
C GLY A 531 9.50 8.46 -7.21
N LEU A 532 10.48 8.22 -6.31
CA LEU A 532 10.21 7.76 -4.95
C LEU A 532 9.53 8.86 -4.12
N ASP A 533 9.96 10.12 -4.30
CA ASP A 533 9.35 11.29 -3.67
C ASP A 533 7.86 11.42 -4.07
N PHE A 534 7.56 11.33 -5.37
CA PHE A 534 6.17 11.32 -5.85
C PHE A 534 5.37 10.10 -5.36
N TYR A 535 5.94 8.90 -5.43
CA TYR A 535 5.28 7.66 -4.99
C TYR A 535 4.88 7.73 -3.51
N ASN A 536 5.76 8.20 -2.63
CA ASN A 536 5.47 8.37 -1.21
C ASN A 536 4.39 9.43 -0.97
N CYS A 537 4.40 10.54 -1.73
CA CYS A 537 3.36 11.56 -1.65
C CYS A 537 1.99 10.98 -2.06
N LEU A 538 1.92 10.37 -3.25
CA LEU A 538 0.67 9.84 -3.80
C LEU A 538 0.06 8.74 -2.91
N THR A 539 0.86 7.77 -2.47
CA THR A 539 0.36 6.69 -1.61
C THR A 539 -0.15 7.21 -0.26
N MET A 540 0.51 8.19 0.33
CA MET A 540 0.04 8.83 1.56
C MET A 540 -1.28 9.58 1.33
N VAL A 541 -1.38 10.41 0.29
CA VAL A 541 -2.61 11.14 -0.05
C VAL A 541 -3.78 10.17 -0.28
N LEU A 542 -3.56 9.10 -1.06
CA LEU A 542 -4.57 8.08 -1.32
C LEU A 542 -5.00 7.37 -0.02
N SER A 543 -4.05 7.05 0.86
CA SER A 543 -4.37 6.40 2.14
C SER A 543 -5.21 7.30 3.05
N LYS A 544 -4.90 8.60 3.10
CA LYS A 544 -5.63 9.58 3.91
C LYS A 544 -7.04 9.79 3.37
N ILE A 545 -7.20 9.94 2.05
CA ILE A 545 -8.53 10.05 1.42
C ILE A 545 -9.36 8.78 1.64
N ASN A 546 -8.77 7.60 1.46
CA ASN A 546 -9.48 6.33 1.63
C ASN A 546 -9.94 6.10 3.08
N LEU A 547 -9.16 6.56 4.07
CA LEU A 547 -9.51 6.47 5.49
C LEU A 547 -10.24 7.71 6.02
N LEU A 548 -10.46 8.71 5.17
CA LEU A 548 -10.95 10.05 5.51
C LEU A 548 -10.21 10.66 6.70
N ASP A 549 -8.88 10.49 6.73
CA ASP A 549 -8.00 10.98 7.77
C ASP A 549 -7.50 12.39 7.42
N TRP A 550 -8.11 13.40 8.03
CA TRP A 550 -7.81 14.82 7.83
C TRP A 550 -6.76 15.39 8.80
N THR A 551 -6.08 14.54 9.57
CA THR A 551 -4.94 14.96 10.39
C THR A 551 -3.77 15.44 9.51
N CYS A 552 -2.81 16.14 10.10
CA CYS A 552 -1.62 16.62 9.40
C CYS A 552 -0.87 15.48 8.68
N MET A 553 -0.45 15.71 7.43
CA MET A 553 0.33 14.74 6.68
C MET A 553 1.74 14.55 7.27
N GLU A 554 2.35 15.61 7.83
CA GLU A 554 3.66 15.55 8.50
C GLU A 554 3.68 14.54 9.66
N ASP A 555 2.62 14.51 10.47
CA ASP A 555 2.50 13.58 11.60
C ASP A 555 2.45 12.12 11.13
N ASN A 556 1.74 11.87 10.02
CA ASN A 556 1.69 10.54 9.40
C ASN A 556 3.05 10.15 8.76
N LEU A 557 3.77 11.10 8.16
CA LEU A 557 5.11 10.85 7.64
C LEU A 557 6.10 10.55 8.76
N LYS A 558 6.04 11.27 9.88
CA LYS A 558 6.83 10.97 11.09
C LYS A 558 6.52 9.58 11.62
N ALA A 559 5.24 9.22 11.73
CA ALA A 559 4.84 7.87 12.16
C ALA A 559 5.34 6.79 11.18
N GLN A 560 5.30 7.03 9.87
CA GLN A 560 5.84 6.10 8.87
C GLN A 560 7.36 5.93 9.03
N GLN A 561 8.09 7.02 9.26
CA GLN A 561 9.52 7.02 9.51
C GLN A 561 9.87 6.28 10.81
N ALA A 562 9.09 6.50 11.88
CA ALA A 562 9.24 5.80 13.15
C ALA A 562 9.14 4.28 12.99
N ILE A 563 8.14 3.77 12.26
CA ILE A 563 8.00 2.33 11.97
C ILE A 563 9.24 1.79 11.21
N LYS A 564 9.71 2.53 10.20
CA LYS A 564 10.89 2.13 9.44
C LYS A 564 12.13 2.11 10.34
N LEU A 565 12.30 3.12 11.19
CA LEU A 565 13.40 3.22 12.14
C LEU A 565 13.36 2.10 13.18
N HIS A 566 12.19 1.77 13.74
CA HIS A 566 12.02 0.64 14.66
C HIS A 566 12.50 -0.69 14.03
N SER A 567 12.12 -0.95 12.78
CA SER A 567 12.59 -2.13 12.04
C SER A 567 14.11 -2.08 11.84
N GLN A 568 14.65 -0.93 11.42
CA GLN A 568 16.08 -0.74 11.19
C GLN A 568 16.92 -0.86 12.47
N ILE A 569 16.43 -0.40 13.63
CA ILE A 569 17.11 -0.56 14.93
C ILE A 569 17.30 -2.04 15.24
N ARG A 570 16.25 -2.85 15.08
CA ARG A 570 16.31 -4.31 15.31
C ARG A 570 17.28 -4.99 14.35
N THR A 571 17.21 -4.64 13.05
CA THR A 571 18.16 -5.13 12.04
C THR A 571 19.60 -4.73 12.36
N ALA A 572 19.84 -3.48 12.76
CA ALA A 572 21.16 -2.98 13.11
C ALA A 572 21.73 -3.67 14.36
N LEU A 573 20.91 -3.88 15.39
CA LEU A 573 21.30 -4.60 16.60
C LEU A 573 21.65 -6.07 16.32
N ARG A 574 20.93 -6.72 15.40
CA ARG A 574 21.19 -8.11 14.97
C ARG A 574 22.44 -8.24 14.11
N TYR A 575 22.54 -7.48 13.01
CA TYR A 575 23.56 -7.68 11.97
C TYR A 575 24.77 -6.73 12.04
N GLY A 576 24.71 -5.65 12.82
CA GLY A 576 25.81 -4.67 12.91
C GLY A 576 26.00 -3.81 11.66
N LYS A 577 25.04 -3.88 10.73
CA LYS A 577 24.98 -3.14 9.47
C LYS A 577 23.54 -3.04 8.95
N LEU A 578 23.30 -2.10 8.05
CA LEU A 578 22.06 -1.99 7.28
C LEU A 578 22.36 -2.23 5.79
N ALA A 579 21.36 -2.67 5.03
CA ALA A 579 21.51 -2.99 3.60
C ALA A 579 21.99 -1.80 2.74
N HIS A 580 21.71 -0.57 3.17
CA HIS A 580 21.93 0.67 2.41
C HIS A 580 22.97 1.61 3.05
N CYS A 581 23.49 1.30 4.24
CA CYS A 581 24.53 2.09 4.91
C CYS A 581 25.25 1.29 6.00
N GLY A 582 26.55 1.56 6.18
CA GLY A 582 27.30 1.11 7.36
C GLY A 582 26.85 1.87 8.61
N LEU A 583 26.98 1.25 9.79
CA LEU A 583 26.84 1.97 11.05
C LEU A 583 28.02 2.93 11.24
N VAL A 584 27.80 4.00 12.00
CA VAL A 584 28.84 4.99 12.29
C VAL A 584 29.90 4.35 13.18
N ASP A 585 31.13 4.28 12.68
CA ASP A 585 32.31 3.99 13.50
C ASP A 585 32.71 5.29 14.19
N GLY A 586 32.33 5.43 15.47
CA GLY A 586 32.88 6.48 16.31
C GLY A 586 34.29 6.11 16.79
N GLU A 587 35.05 7.10 17.25
CA GLU A 587 36.31 6.86 17.95
C GLU A 587 36.08 6.83 19.47
N PRO A 588 36.31 5.68 20.11
CA PRO A 588 36.60 5.67 21.53
C PRO A 588 37.92 4.92 21.73
N GLU A 589 39.01 5.42 21.14
CA GLU A 589 40.35 4.85 21.27
C GLU A 589 40.72 4.63 22.75
N GLU A 590 40.29 5.55 23.63
CA GLU A 590 40.45 5.46 25.08
C GLU A 590 39.70 4.27 25.74
N TYR A 591 38.51 3.94 25.24
CA TYR A 591 37.75 2.78 25.73
C TYR A 591 38.30 1.47 25.15
N ILE A 592 38.72 1.49 23.88
CA ILE A 592 39.41 0.37 23.26
C ILE A 592 40.71 0.07 24.01
N GLU A 593 41.49 1.08 24.41
CA GLU A 593 42.67 0.94 25.26
C GLU A 593 42.32 0.34 26.64
N LYS A 594 41.27 0.82 27.30
CA LYS A 594 40.80 0.24 28.56
C LYS A 594 40.44 -1.25 28.42
N TRP A 595 39.81 -1.66 27.32
CA TRP A 595 39.52 -3.06 27.04
C TRP A 595 40.77 -3.85 26.62
N LYS A 596 41.71 -3.26 25.87
CA LYS A 596 43.01 -3.88 25.54
C LYS A 596 43.80 -4.24 26.79
N THR A 597 43.79 -3.40 27.84
CA THR A 597 44.45 -3.73 29.12
C THR A 597 43.83 -4.91 29.88
N LEU A 598 42.58 -5.29 29.58
CA LEU A 598 41.88 -6.41 30.22
C LEU A 598 42.19 -7.76 29.57
N PHE A 599 42.75 -7.77 28.35
CA PHE A 599 43.18 -8.98 27.64
C PHE A 599 44.70 -9.12 27.72
N ALA A 600 45.18 -10.25 28.22
CA ALA A 600 46.62 -10.50 28.39
C ALA A 600 47.35 -10.79 27.06
N ASP A 601 46.61 -11.05 25.98
CA ASP A 601 47.13 -11.48 24.68
C ASP A 601 46.61 -10.56 23.57
N THR A 602 47.49 -9.70 23.06
CA THR A 602 47.18 -8.71 22.01
C THR A 602 46.84 -9.35 20.66
N ASP A 603 47.29 -10.58 20.40
CA ASP A 603 47.08 -11.26 19.11
C ASP A 603 45.63 -11.73 18.93
N ILE A 604 44.89 -11.93 20.03
CA ILE A 604 43.47 -12.28 19.98
C ILE A 604 42.64 -11.11 19.47
N MET A 605 43.01 -9.86 19.81
CA MET A 605 42.26 -8.66 19.43
C MET A 605 42.31 -8.39 17.92
N GLU A 606 43.45 -8.66 17.26
CA GLU A 606 43.58 -8.51 15.80
C GLU A 606 42.79 -9.58 15.02
N LYS A 607 42.50 -10.72 15.66
CA LYS A 607 41.73 -11.82 15.08
C LYS A 607 40.22 -11.72 15.34
N LEU A 608 39.76 -10.71 16.10
CA LEU A 608 38.33 -10.56 16.38
C LEU A 608 37.56 -10.17 15.11
N PRO A 609 36.37 -10.75 14.88
CA PRO A 609 35.55 -10.40 13.74
C PRO A 609 35.12 -8.93 13.78
N LYS A 610 35.02 -8.32 12.60
CA LYS A 610 34.45 -6.98 12.47
C LYS A 610 32.98 -7.02 12.85
N ASP A 611 32.49 -5.93 13.41
CA ASP A 611 31.12 -5.88 13.92
C ASP A 611 30.07 -6.13 12.82
N ALA A 612 30.31 -5.68 11.58
CA ALA A 612 29.44 -5.89 10.43
C ALA A 612 29.42 -7.34 9.87
N GLU A 613 30.31 -8.20 10.39
CA GLU A 613 30.41 -9.62 10.03
C GLU A 613 29.72 -10.53 11.07
N MET A 614 29.37 -9.97 12.23
CA MET A 614 28.71 -10.71 13.31
C MET A 614 27.18 -10.60 13.19
N ASP A 615 26.51 -11.73 12.99
CA ASP A 615 25.07 -11.88 13.18
C ASP A 615 24.81 -12.42 14.59
N PHE A 616 24.15 -11.64 15.44
CA PHE A 616 23.74 -12.11 16.76
C PHE A 616 22.55 -13.08 16.71
N GLU A 617 21.99 -13.33 15.53
CA GLU A 617 20.93 -14.31 15.21
C GLU A 617 19.63 -14.17 16.02
N LEU A 618 19.56 -13.19 16.92
CA LEU A 618 18.43 -12.95 17.80
C LEU A 618 17.36 -12.09 17.11
N ASP A 619 16.15 -12.61 16.93
CA ASP A 619 15.02 -11.81 16.45
C ASP A 619 14.27 -11.16 17.62
N LEU A 620 14.58 -9.88 17.87
CA LEU A 620 13.98 -9.07 18.93
C LEU A 620 12.46 -8.86 18.81
N ASN A 621 11.81 -9.36 17.76
CA ASN A 621 10.35 -9.36 17.60
C ASN A 621 9.66 -10.57 18.23
N LEU A 622 10.42 -11.59 18.64
CA LEU A 622 9.88 -12.82 19.23
C LEU A 622 9.39 -12.63 20.67
N THR A 623 8.66 -13.64 21.17
CA THR A 623 8.25 -13.70 22.58
C THR A 623 9.45 -13.94 23.49
N THR A 624 9.34 -13.61 24.78
CA THR A 624 10.43 -13.79 25.75
C THR A 624 10.89 -15.25 25.83
N GLU A 625 9.97 -16.21 25.76
CA GLU A 625 10.28 -17.65 25.83
C GLU A 625 11.09 -18.11 24.61
N ASP A 626 10.67 -17.72 23.40
CA ASP A 626 11.39 -18.03 22.17
C ASP A 626 12.78 -17.38 22.15
N LEU A 627 12.87 -16.11 22.60
CA LEU A 627 14.14 -15.37 22.73
C LEU A 627 15.13 -16.05 23.68
N GLN A 628 14.66 -16.63 24.79
CA GLN A 628 15.51 -17.34 25.74
C GLN A 628 16.15 -18.58 25.10
N GLN A 629 15.37 -19.33 24.31
CA GLN A 629 15.88 -20.51 23.59
C GLN A 629 16.90 -20.12 22.52
N GLU A 630 16.60 -19.11 21.70
CA GLU A 630 17.53 -18.60 20.69
C GLU A 630 18.82 -18.09 21.33
N ALA A 631 18.73 -17.33 22.42
CA ALA A 631 19.89 -16.75 23.08
C ALA A 631 20.89 -17.81 23.58
N LYS A 632 20.43 -18.93 24.14
CA LYS A 632 21.30 -20.04 24.56
C LYS A 632 22.07 -20.62 23.37
N ILE A 633 21.40 -20.83 22.24
CA ILE A 633 22.01 -21.37 21.02
C ILE A 633 23.11 -20.43 20.52
N VAL A 634 22.80 -19.13 20.46
CA VAL A 634 23.73 -18.07 20.03
C VAL A 634 24.96 -18.04 20.94
N LEU A 635 24.77 -17.99 22.26
CA LEU A 635 25.86 -17.97 23.24
C LEU A 635 26.79 -19.18 23.10
N LEU A 636 26.23 -20.38 22.94
CA LEU A 636 27.00 -21.60 22.75
C LEU A 636 27.77 -21.61 21.42
N ALA A 637 27.17 -21.11 20.33
CA ALA A 637 27.82 -21.03 19.03
C ALA A 637 29.04 -20.10 19.07
N TYR A 638 28.88 -18.88 19.61
CA TYR A 638 29.98 -17.93 19.75
C TYR A 638 31.05 -18.41 20.73
N PHE A 639 30.64 -19.08 21.81
CA PHE A 639 31.59 -19.67 22.75
C PHE A 639 32.41 -20.79 22.12
N LYS A 640 31.79 -21.64 21.28
CA LYS A 640 32.51 -22.67 20.52
C LYS A 640 33.58 -22.05 19.61
N THR A 641 33.22 -21.02 18.84
CA THR A 641 34.18 -20.30 17.98
C THR A 641 35.29 -19.65 18.79
N PHE A 642 34.99 -19.11 19.98
CA PHE A 642 35.99 -18.58 20.90
C PHE A 642 36.98 -19.67 21.35
N LEU A 643 36.49 -20.85 21.76
CA LEU A 643 37.35 -21.97 22.16
C LEU A 643 38.26 -22.46 21.02
N GLU A 644 37.74 -22.50 19.80
CA GLU A 644 38.52 -22.82 18.59
C GLU A 644 39.62 -21.77 18.33
N LEU A 645 39.35 -20.50 18.61
CA LEU A 645 40.30 -19.41 18.43
C LEU A 645 41.44 -19.43 19.46
N VAL A 646 41.13 -19.69 20.73
CA VAL A 646 42.13 -19.71 21.81
C VAL A 646 42.87 -21.04 21.92
N ASP A 647 42.40 -22.09 21.24
CA ASP A 647 42.95 -23.46 21.26
C ASP A 647 43.16 -23.99 22.70
N LYS A 648 42.20 -23.68 23.59
CA LYS A 648 42.20 -24.11 25.00
C LYS A 648 40.93 -24.90 25.31
N PRO A 649 41.01 -25.93 26.18
CA PRO A 649 39.81 -26.64 26.63
C PRO A 649 38.95 -25.73 27.50
N ARG A 650 37.63 -25.97 27.47
CA ARG A 650 36.65 -25.28 28.32
C ARG A 650 36.99 -25.45 29.80
N SER A 651 37.14 -24.33 30.51
CA SER A 651 37.38 -24.21 31.95
C SER A 651 36.72 -22.95 32.53
N PRO A 652 36.54 -22.84 33.85
CA PRO A 652 36.02 -21.61 34.48
C PRO A 652 36.83 -20.34 34.14
N LEU A 653 38.16 -20.48 33.95
CA LEU A 653 39.03 -19.37 33.54
C LEU A 653 38.70 -18.90 32.11
N THR A 654 38.59 -19.82 31.16
CA THR A 654 38.25 -19.51 29.76
C THR A 654 36.81 -18.99 29.62
N GLU A 655 35.88 -19.42 30.48
CA GLU A 655 34.52 -18.87 30.52
C GLU A 655 34.54 -17.39 30.98
N GLY A 656 35.37 -17.05 31.98
CA GLY A 656 35.55 -15.67 32.43
C GLY A 656 36.26 -14.77 31.39
N GLU A 657 37.17 -15.31 30.58
CA GLU A 657 37.75 -14.60 29.44
C GLU A 657 36.69 -14.33 28.35
N PHE A 658 35.87 -15.33 28.05
CA PHE A 658 34.76 -15.20 27.11
C PHE A 658 33.77 -14.12 27.55
N ASP A 659 33.37 -14.07 28.83
CA ASP A 659 32.41 -13.07 29.32
C ASP A 659 32.90 -11.63 29.15
N LYS A 660 34.19 -11.39 29.38
CA LYS A 660 34.80 -10.07 29.16
C LYS A 660 34.73 -9.69 27.67
N LEU A 661 35.09 -10.62 26.79
CA LEU A 661 35.04 -10.42 25.34
C LEU A 661 33.60 -10.21 24.83
N TRP A 662 32.67 -11.02 25.33
CA TRP A 662 31.27 -10.96 24.96
C TRP A 662 30.63 -9.65 25.41
N THR A 663 30.94 -9.19 26.63
CA THR A 663 30.51 -7.88 27.14
C THR A 663 31.02 -6.75 26.24
N PHE A 664 32.27 -6.84 25.77
CA PHE A 664 32.81 -5.88 24.81
C PHE A 664 32.06 -5.88 23.48
N PHE A 665 31.72 -7.05 22.91
CA PHE A 665 30.96 -7.11 21.66
C PHE A 665 29.56 -6.50 21.77
N LEU A 666 28.84 -6.80 22.85
CA LEU A 666 27.52 -6.22 23.09
C LEU A 666 27.60 -4.70 23.28
N TRP A 667 28.61 -4.22 24.01
CA TRP A 667 28.85 -2.78 24.17
C TRP A 667 29.21 -2.10 22.85
N ARG A 668 30.10 -2.69 22.05
CA ARG A 668 30.50 -2.17 20.73
C ARG A 668 29.29 -2.03 19.81
N ARG A 669 28.43 -3.06 19.77
CA ARG A 669 27.21 -3.05 18.97
C ARG A 669 26.25 -1.95 19.42
N GLU A 670 25.96 -1.88 20.72
CA GLU A 670 25.11 -0.82 21.28
C GLU A 670 25.67 0.56 20.93
N HIS A 671 26.95 0.79 21.14
CA HIS A 671 27.58 2.09 20.92
C HIS A 671 27.44 2.55 19.47
N ARG A 672 27.75 1.67 18.50
CA ARG A 672 27.62 1.98 17.06
C ARG A 672 26.17 2.25 16.66
N VAL A 673 25.22 1.48 17.18
CA VAL A 673 23.78 1.70 16.91
C VAL A 673 23.31 3.02 17.53
N ARG A 674 23.71 3.33 18.77
CA ARG A 674 23.36 4.61 19.43
C ARG A 674 23.94 5.81 18.69
N LEU A 675 25.19 5.73 18.22
CA LEU A 675 25.81 6.77 17.39
C LEU A 675 25.07 6.94 16.06
N TRP A 676 24.75 5.83 15.40
CA TRP A 676 23.97 5.86 14.16
C TRP A 676 22.60 6.52 14.38
N VAL A 677 21.82 6.10 15.38
CA VAL A 677 20.53 6.73 15.69
C VAL A 677 20.70 8.21 16.00
N SER A 678 21.72 8.59 16.80
CA SER A 678 21.99 9.99 17.13
C SER A 678 22.42 10.84 15.92
N SER A 679 22.94 10.21 14.86
CA SER A 679 23.31 10.90 13.61
C SER A 679 22.11 11.20 12.71
N LEU A 680 20.93 10.63 13.00
CA LEU A 680 19.73 10.85 12.21
C LEU A 680 19.10 12.22 12.55
N PRO A 681 18.63 12.98 11.55
CA PRO A 681 18.19 14.37 11.75
C PRO A 681 16.88 14.52 12.55
N LEU A 682 16.09 13.45 12.73
CA LEU A 682 14.77 13.48 13.37
C LEU A 682 14.51 12.17 14.13
N VAL A 683 14.98 12.08 15.37
CA VAL A 683 14.66 10.97 16.29
C VAL A 683 13.87 11.50 17.47
N GLY A 684 12.64 11.01 17.63
CA GLY A 684 11.77 11.37 18.74
C GLY A 684 12.04 10.54 20.00
N ARG A 685 11.25 10.82 21.03
CA ARG A 685 11.33 10.12 22.32
C ARG A 685 10.92 8.65 22.20
N GLU A 686 9.93 8.34 21.37
CA GLU A 686 9.40 6.98 21.23
C GLU A 686 10.43 6.05 20.58
N GLU A 687 11.14 6.53 19.57
CA GLU A 687 12.17 5.77 18.86
C GLU A 687 13.40 5.54 19.76
N MET A 688 13.73 6.50 20.62
CA MET A 688 14.78 6.34 21.63
C MET A 688 14.35 5.36 22.74
N ASP A 689 13.09 5.37 23.15
CA ASP A 689 12.56 4.39 24.10
C ASP A 689 12.57 2.97 23.50
N ASP A 690 12.22 2.82 22.21
CA ASP A 690 12.30 1.54 21.49
C ASP A 690 13.75 1.07 21.38
N LEU A 691 14.69 1.96 21.06
CA LEU A 691 16.12 1.66 21.09
C LEU A 691 16.58 1.18 22.46
N ASP A 692 16.22 1.89 23.53
CA ASP A 692 16.59 1.54 24.90
C ASP A 692 16.01 0.18 25.29
N ALA A 693 14.74 -0.08 24.96
CA ALA A 693 14.10 -1.37 25.20
C ALA A 693 14.74 -2.51 24.39
N CYS A 694 15.05 -2.30 23.11
CA CYS A 694 15.70 -3.30 22.26
C CYS A 694 17.15 -3.59 22.71
N VAL A 695 17.92 -2.56 23.06
CA VAL A 695 19.27 -2.72 23.61
C VAL A 695 19.23 -3.48 24.93
N LEU A 696 18.28 -3.13 25.81
CA LEU A 696 18.10 -3.84 27.06
C LEU A 696 17.76 -5.31 26.81
N LYS A 697 16.76 -5.60 25.97
CA LYS A 697 16.39 -6.96 25.60
C LYS A 697 17.58 -7.73 25.05
N LEU A 698 18.34 -7.15 24.12
CA LEU A 698 19.53 -7.77 23.55
C LEU A 698 20.55 -8.14 24.62
N LYS A 699 20.95 -7.17 25.46
CA LYS A 699 21.92 -7.38 26.54
C LYS A 699 21.45 -8.40 27.56
N GLN A 700 20.16 -8.37 27.88
CA GLN A 700 19.60 -9.25 28.87
C GLN A 700 19.57 -10.70 28.37
N HIS A 701 19.05 -10.93 27.17
CA HIS A 701 18.94 -12.28 26.62
C HIS A 701 20.33 -12.86 26.32
N LEU A 702 21.25 -12.06 25.81
CA LEU A 702 22.63 -12.46 25.53
C LEU A 702 23.55 -12.38 26.76
N ARG A 703 23.03 -12.31 27.98
CA ARG A 703 23.81 -12.44 29.21
C ARG A 703 23.56 -13.81 29.81
N ARG A 704 24.63 -14.60 29.99
CA ARG A 704 24.54 -15.91 30.63
C ARG A 704 24.25 -15.79 32.14
N CYS A 705 23.61 -16.81 32.68
CA CYS A 705 23.42 -17.01 34.09
C CYS A 705 24.78 -17.12 34.83
N SER A 706 24.84 -16.54 36.04
CA SER A 706 26.09 -16.50 36.84
C SER A 706 26.29 -17.75 37.70
N HIS A 707 25.32 -18.67 37.72
CA HIS A 707 25.38 -19.90 38.51
C HIS A 707 26.13 -21.02 37.80
N SER A 708 26.53 -22.02 38.58
CA SER A 708 27.07 -23.27 38.03
C SER A 708 25.94 -24.19 37.55
N CYS A 709 26.25 -25.01 36.55
CA CYS A 709 25.37 -26.05 36.05
C CYS A 709 24.95 -27.02 37.16
N ALA A 710 23.71 -27.50 37.12
CA ALA A 710 23.18 -28.45 38.09
C ALA A 710 23.90 -29.82 38.04
N ASN A 711 24.40 -30.21 36.86
CA ASN A 711 24.96 -31.55 36.60
C ASN A 711 26.49 -31.59 36.52
N CYS A 712 27.17 -30.44 36.48
CA CYS A 712 28.64 -30.36 36.44
C CYS A 712 29.15 -29.10 37.13
N LYS A 713 30.44 -28.78 36.99
CA LYS A 713 31.08 -27.61 37.63
C LYS A 713 31.39 -26.49 36.64
N LEU A 714 30.81 -26.53 35.45
CA LEU A 714 30.89 -25.47 34.44
C LEU A 714 29.83 -24.40 34.69
N GLY A 715 30.02 -23.19 34.15
CA GLY A 715 29.02 -22.14 34.17
C GLY A 715 27.76 -22.49 33.39
N CYS A 716 26.62 -21.99 33.88
CA CYS A 716 25.34 -22.04 33.18
C CYS A 716 25.38 -21.17 31.90
N PHE A 717 24.81 -21.68 30.81
CA PHE A 717 24.68 -21.00 29.51
C PHE A 717 23.25 -20.57 29.20
N GLU A 718 22.31 -20.84 30.11
CA GLU A 718 20.99 -20.21 30.04
C GLU A 718 21.11 -18.68 30.17
N CYS A 719 20.15 -17.97 29.58
CA CYS A 719 19.96 -16.54 29.82
C CYS A 719 19.80 -16.29 31.32
N PHE A 720 20.34 -15.20 31.87
CA PHE A 720 20.19 -14.88 33.29
C PHE A 720 18.73 -14.63 33.74
N LEU A 721 17.78 -14.49 32.79
CA LEU A 721 16.34 -14.37 33.04
C LEU A 721 15.60 -15.72 33.03
N HIS A 722 16.28 -16.86 32.96
CA HIS A 722 15.62 -18.16 32.92
C HIS A 722 14.89 -18.44 34.26
N GLY A 723 13.68 -18.96 34.17
CA GLY A 723 12.80 -19.16 35.34
C GLY A 723 13.22 -20.33 36.24
N GLU A 724 12.68 -20.37 37.46
CA GLU A 724 12.98 -21.42 38.47
C GLU A 724 12.63 -22.83 37.99
N ASP A 725 11.67 -22.97 37.07
CA ASP A 725 11.27 -24.24 36.46
C ASP A 725 12.36 -24.86 35.56
N PHE A 726 13.38 -24.09 35.18
CA PHE A 726 14.46 -24.53 34.30
C PHE A 726 15.77 -24.76 35.05
N PRO A 727 16.30 -26.00 35.07
CA PRO A 727 17.55 -26.29 35.75
C PRO A 727 18.73 -25.59 35.05
N HIS A 728 19.74 -25.17 35.82
CA HIS A 728 20.96 -24.60 35.27
C HIS A 728 21.69 -25.60 34.37
N ASP A 729 21.82 -25.27 33.08
CA ASP A 729 22.47 -26.10 32.08
C ASP A 729 23.73 -25.43 31.51
N CYS A 730 24.83 -26.19 31.43
CA CYS A 730 26.07 -25.74 30.79
C CYS A 730 26.04 -25.87 29.25
N GLY A 731 25.00 -26.47 28.68
CA GLY A 731 24.84 -26.66 27.23
C GLY A 731 25.76 -27.75 26.64
N THR A 732 26.22 -28.69 27.46
CA THR A 732 27.08 -29.80 27.05
C THR A 732 26.62 -31.12 27.65
N ASN A 733 27.29 -32.22 27.35
CA ASN A 733 27.00 -33.54 27.92
C ASN A 733 27.45 -33.72 29.39
N HIS A 734 27.86 -32.65 30.08
CA HIS A 734 28.31 -32.62 31.48
C HIS A 734 29.55 -33.46 31.82
N LYS A 735 30.24 -34.07 30.83
CA LYS A 735 31.40 -34.95 31.03
C LYS A 735 32.72 -34.23 30.74
N CYS A 736 33.76 -34.52 31.51
CA CYS A 736 35.09 -34.00 31.23
C CYS A 736 35.63 -34.58 29.91
N VAL A 737 36.15 -33.70 29.04
CA VAL A 737 36.66 -34.08 27.71
C VAL A 737 38.17 -34.33 27.70
N ASN A 738 38.85 -34.08 28.82
CA ASN A 738 40.30 -34.21 28.94
C ASN A 738 40.72 -35.68 29.19
N PHE A 739 41.98 -35.99 28.87
CA PHE A 739 42.60 -37.28 29.16
C PHE A 739 43.12 -37.35 30.61
N CYS A 740 43.19 -38.56 31.16
CA CYS A 740 43.81 -38.80 32.45
C CYS A 740 45.27 -38.35 32.44
N ALA A 741 45.66 -37.52 33.42
CA ALA A 741 47.00 -36.96 33.52
C ALA A 741 48.07 -38.05 33.67
N HIS A 742 47.75 -39.12 34.41
CA HIS A 742 48.65 -40.24 34.62
C HIS A 742 48.74 -41.12 33.35
N CYS A 743 47.63 -41.60 32.79
CA CYS A 743 47.66 -42.40 31.55
C CYS A 743 48.33 -41.66 30.39
N ALA A 744 48.07 -40.36 30.25
CA ALA A 744 48.70 -39.53 29.22
C ALA A 744 50.23 -39.47 29.36
N SER A 745 50.74 -39.45 30.61
CA SER A 745 52.19 -39.46 30.87
C SER A 745 52.89 -40.77 30.47
N VAL A 746 52.14 -41.88 30.42
CA VAL A 746 52.63 -43.21 29.99
C VAL A 746 52.27 -43.50 28.51
N GLY A 747 51.72 -42.52 27.79
CA GLY A 747 51.38 -42.64 26.36
C GLY A 747 49.99 -43.24 26.06
N GLU A 748 49.17 -43.49 27.07
CA GLU A 748 47.81 -44.01 26.93
C GLU A 748 46.75 -42.88 26.92
N LYS A 749 45.76 -42.98 26.03
CA LYS A 749 44.70 -41.96 25.85
C LYS A 749 43.40 -42.34 26.56
N ALA A 750 43.44 -42.54 27.87
CA ALA A 750 42.23 -42.80 28.66
C ALA A 750 41.48 -41.50 28.97
N MET A 751 40.16 -41.46 28.75
CA MET A 751 39.32 -40.29 29.05
C MET A 751 39.08 -40.13 30.55
N CYS A 752 38.88 -38.89 31.01
CA CYS A 752 38.54 -38.62 32.40
C CYS A 752 37.13 -39.12 32.76
N ALA A 753 36.99 -39.76 33.93
CA ALA A 753 35.71 -40.26 34.44
C ALA A 753 34.90 -39.21 35.23
N SER A 754 35.41 -37.98 35.35
CA SER A 754 34.81 -36.92 36.17
C SER A 754 33.82 -36.06 35.40
N VAL A 755 32.94 -35.38 36.13
CA VAL A 755 32.09 -34.32 35.58
C VAL A 755 32.93 -33.16 35.04
N ALA A 756 32.44 -32.47 34.02
CA ALA A 756 33.12 -31.33 33.43
C ALA A 756 33.34 -30.19 34.44
N GLY A 757 34.47 -29.48 34.33
CA GLY A 757 34.83 -28.37 35.22
C GLY A 757 35.31 -28.77 36.61
N HIS A 758 35.57 -30.06 36.87
CA HIS A 758 36.10 -30.50 38.16
C HIS A 758 37.47 -29.86 38.47
N ALA A 759 37.75 -29.63 39.75
CA ALA A 759 39.07 -29.23 40.21
C ALA A 759 40.04 -30.44 40.27
N GLY A 760 41.34 -30.16 40.21
CA GLY A 760 42.39 -31.17 40.29
C GLY A 760 42.75 -31.86 38.96
N PRO A 761 43.79 -32.72 38.95
CA PRO A 761 44.23 -33.43 37.75
C PRO A 761 43.15 -34.38 37.21
N CYS A 762 43.10 -34.55 35.89
CA CYS A 762 42.16 -35.46 35.24
C CYS A 762 42.51 -36.92 35.56
N ASP A 763 41.50 -37.70 35.93
CA ASP A 763 41.63 -39.12 36.32
C ASP A 763 40.62 -39.98 35.53
N CYS A 764 41.06 -41.12 35.00
CA CYS A 764 40.22 -42.08 34.27
C CYS A 764 39.43 -43.02 35.19
N GLY A 765 39.69 -43.02 36.50
CA GLY A 765 39.01 -43.86 37.48
C GLY A 765 39.35 -45.35 37.37
N MET A 766 40.44 -45.69 36.67
CA MET A 766 40.90 -47.06 36.50
C MET A 766 41.71 -47.51 37.72
N LYS A 767 41.45 -48.74 38.18
CA LYS A 767 41.78 -49.26 39.54
C LYS A 767 43.26 -49.33 39.92
N GLU A 768 44.20 -49.06 39.01
CA GLU A 768 45.63 -49.36 39.23
C GLU A 768 46.49 -48.16 39.68
N HIS A 769 46.02 -46.91 39.55
CA HIS A 769 46.78 -45.70 39.97
C HIS A 769 46.04 -44.72 40.90
N THR A 770 44.76 -45.00 41.24
CA THR A 770 43.95 -44.14 42.13
C THR A 770 43.59 -44.85 43.44
N CYS A 771 43.81 -44.20 44.59
CA CYS A 771 43.66 -44.74 45.94
C CYS A 771 42.26 -45.30 46.29
N ASN A 772 41.18 -44.64 45.85
CA ASN A 772 39.78 -45.09 46.01
C ASN A 772 39.24 -45.32 47.44
N VAL A 773 39.95 -44.95 48.51
CA VAL A 773 39.46 -45.01 49.90
C VAL A 773 38.48 -43.84 50.18
N PRO A 774 37.43 -43.96 51.02
CA PRO A 774 36.51 -42.86 51.29
C PRO A 774 37.21 -41.57 51.72
N CYS A 775 36.68 -40.42 51.29
CA CYS A 775 37.21 -39.13 51.67
C CYS A 775 37.21 -38.97 53.20
N SER A 776 38.25 -38.30 53.72
CA SER A 776 38.39 -37.97 55.13
C SER A 776 37.28 -37.06 55.69
N VAL A 777 36.50 -36.41 54.81
CA VAL A 777 35.34 -35.60 55.19
C VAL A 777 34.09 -36.46 55.33
N LEU A 778 33.54 -36.53 56.54
CA LEU A 778 32.39 -37.37 56.93
C LEU A 778 31.12 -37.19 56.08
N THR A 779 30.91 -36.01 55.50
CA THR A 779 29.76 -35.68 54.64
C THR A 779 30.02 -35.93 53.15
N CYS A 780 31.21 -36.39 52.79
CA CYS A 780 31.60 -36.60 51.40
C CYS A 780 31.54 -38.09 51.05
N GLU A 781 30.53 -38.47 50.25
CA GLU A 781 30.35 -39.85 49.77
C GLU A 781 31.34 -40.25 48.64
N LYS A 782 32.36 -39.43 48.38
CA LYS A 782 33.32 -39.64 47.29
C LYS A 782 34.57 -40.38 47.77
N THR A 783 35.24 -41.06 46.84
CA THR A 783 36.49 -41.77 47.07
C THR A 783 37.72 -40.90 46.80
N CYS A 784 38.85 -41.27 47.40
CA CYS A 784 40.14 -40.60 47.32
C CYS A 784 40.69 -40.67 45.90
N ARG A 785 41.19 -39.54 45.41
CA ARG A 785 41.76 -39.40 44.06
C ARG A 785 43.28 -39.21 44.05
N LEU A 786 43.93 -39.37 45.20
CA LEU A 786 45.38 -39.37 45.31
C LEU A 786 45.96 -40.70 44.82
N GLU A 787 47.26 -40.72 44.54
CA GLU A 787 47.98 -41.92 44.07
C GLU A 787 47.87 -43.09 45.06
N VAL A 788 47.79 -44.32 44.56
CA VAL A 788 47.75 -45.52 45.41
C VAL A 788 49.01 -45.56 46.31
N GLY A 789 48.81 -45.59 47.63
CA GLY A 789 49.90 -45.65 48.62
C GLY A 789 50.33 -44.31 49.25
N HIS A 790 49.55 -43.24 49.08
CA HIS A 790 49.81 -41.95 49.73
C HIS A 790 49.62 -42.00 51.27
N GLU A 791 50.38 -41.19 52.02
CA GLU A 791 50.26 -41.06 53.49
C GLU A 791 49.34 -39.91 53.95
N GLU A 792 48.95 -39.01 53.03
CA GLU A 792 48.09 -37.86 53.34
C GLU A 792 46.64 -38.28 53.65
N PRO A 793 45.83 -37.45 54.35
CA PRO A 793 44.40 -37.69 54.51
C PRO A 793 43.72 -37.89 53.15
N HIS A 794 42.87 -38.91 53.06
CA HIS A 794 42.16 -39.23 51.82
C HIS A 794 41.33 -38.03 51.33
N SER A 795 41.66 -37.53 50.13
CA SER A 795 41.02 -36.37 49.51
C SER A 795 40.30 -36.75 48.22
N CYS A 796 39.04 -36.38 48.09
CA CYS A 796 38.21 -36.69 46.92
C CYS A 796 38.49 -35.79 45.69
N GLY A 797 39.52 -34.95 45.73
CA GLY A 797 39.87 -34.02 44.66
C GLY A 797 39.05 -32.73 44.62
N MET A 798 38.17 -32.49 45.60
CA MET A 798 37.51 -31.19 45.81
C MET A 798 38.45 -30.29 46.63
N MET A 799 38.78 -29.09 46.11
CA MET A 799 39.66 -28.13 46.79
C MET A 799 39.06 -27.59 48.10
N LEU A 800 37.73 -27.44 48.15
CA LEU A 800 36.98 -26.89 49.27
C LEU A 800 35.63 -27.62 49.36
N HIS A 801 35.23 -28.04 50.56
CA HIS A 801 33.87 -28.51 50.85
C HIS A 801 33.07 -27.29 51.31
N CYS A 802 32.21 -26.74 50.45
CA CYS A 802 31.39 -25.59 50.79
C CYS A 802 30.15 -26.00 51.58
N CYS A 803 29.58 -25.06 52.34
CA CYS A 803 28.36 -25.23 53.12
C CYS A 803 27.16 -25.66 52.26
N GLY A 804 26.98 -25.07 51.09
CA GLY A 804 25.95 -25.48 50.12
C GLY A 804 24.51 -25.14 50.50
N GLN A 805 24.26 -24.42 51.60
CA GLN A 805 22.95 -23.85 51.92
C GLN A 805 22.63 -22.67 50.98
N PRO A 806 21.34 -22.39 50.69
CA PRO A 806 20.95 -21.25 49.85
C PRO A 806 21.37 -19.92 50.47
N CYS A 807 21.76 -18.97 49.63
CA CYS A 807 22.10 -17.61 50.02
C CYS A 807 20.90 -16.95 50.72
N GLU A 808 21.16 -16.19 51.78
CA GLU A 808 20.10 -15.49 52.53
C GLU A 808 19.64 -14.17 51.87
N ALA A 809 20.27 -13.75 50.76
CA ALA A 809 19.86 -12.54 50.03
C ALA A 809 18.55 -12.75 49.25
N LEU A 810 17.72 -11.70 49.19
CA LEU A 810 16.39 -11.74 48.55
C LEU A 810 16.52 -12.01 47.03
N GLU A 811 15.77 -13.01 46.54
CA GLU A 811 15.81 -13.51 45.15
C GLU A 811 17.23 -13.88 44.67
N CYS A 812 18.12 -14.23 45.59
CA CYS A 812 19.42 -14.79 45.27
C CYS A 812 19.37 -16.32 45.31
N HIS A 813 19.60 -16.96 44.17
CA HIS A 813 19.67 -18.43 44.07
C HIS A 813 21.10 -18.97 44.26
N GLY A 814 22.02 -18.13 44.74
CA GLY A 814 23.41 -18.53 45.01
C GLY A 814 23.48 -19.56 46.14
N LEU A 815 24.52 -20.38 46.14
CA LEU A 815 24.84 -21.28 47.25
C LEU A 815 25.97 -20.68 48.08
N CYS A 816 25.93 -20.93 49.38
CA CYS A 816 26.96 -20.49 50.31
C CYS A 816 28.33 -21.06 49.92
N THR A 817 29.32 -20.18 49.75
CA THR A 817 30.69 -20.56 49.36
C THR A 817 31.64 -20.74 50.54
N PHE A 818 31.20 -20.45 51.77
CA PHE A 818 31.97 -20.73 52.99
C PHE A 818 32.27 -22.21 53.17
N GLN A 819 33.42 -22.50 53.80
CA GLN A 819 33.83 -23.86 54.14
C GLN A 819 32.83 -24.51 55.11
N PHE A 820 32.44 -25.75 54.84
CA PHE A 820 31.51 -26.55 55.65
C PHE A 820 31.95 -26.68 57.12
N GLU A 821 33.26 -26.78 57.34
CA GLU A 821 33.85 -26.90 58.68
C GLU A 821 33.86 -25.57 59.46
N SER A 822 33.62 -24.44 58.78
CA SER A 822 33.58 -23.11 59.40
C SER A 822 32.14 -22.73 59.77
N PRO A 823 31.80 -22.59 61.07
CA PRO A 823 30.50 -22.06 61.48
C PRO A 823 30.36 -20.61 61.00
N HIS A 824 29.22 -20.28 60.41
CA HIS A 824 28.88 -18.93 59.95
C HIS A 824 27.40 -18.66 60.17
N ASP A 825 27.07 -17.44 60.58
CA ASP A 825 25.72 -17.05 61.02
C ASP A 825 24.82 -16.59 59.87
N ARG A 826 25.38 -16.37 58.67
CA ARG A 826 24.67 -15.94 57.46
C ARG A 826 25.27 -16.62 56.23
N HIS A 827 24.43 -17.26 55.43
CA HIS A 827 24.84 -17.93 54.20
C HIS A 827 25.08 -16.91 53.06
N GLU A 828 26.35 -16.74 52.68
CA GLU A 828 26.80 -15.77 51.67
C GLU A 828 27.34 -16.47 50.42
N CYS A 829 26.89 -16.03 49.25
CA CYS A 829 27.41 -16.46 47.96
C CYS A 829 28.49 -15.51 47.44
N ASP A 830 29.14 -15.84 46.32
CA ASP A 830 30.22 -15.02 45.74
C ASP A 830 29.78 -13.65 45.17
N ALA A 831 28.47 -13.32 45.20
CA ALA A 831 27.97 -12.05 44.70
C ALA A 831 28.30 -10.89 45.66
N LYS A 832 29.06 -9.91 45.16
CA LYS A 832 29.47 -8.71 45.92
C LYS A 832 28.52 -7.52 45.78
N CYS A 833 27.53 -7.61 44.91
CA CYS A 833 26.56 -6.54 44.66
C CYS A 833 25.15 -7.08 44.65
N CYS A 834 24.20 -6.18 44.86
CA CYS A 834 22.79 -6.51 44.80
C CYS A 834 22.39 -7.01 43.41
N GLN A 835 21.71 -8.17 43.36
CA GLN A 835 21.23 -8.77 42.11
C GLN A 835 19.82 -8.32 41.72
N GLN A 836 19.16 -7.55 42.59
CA GLN A 836 17.84 -6.98 42.33
C GLN A 836 17.87 -6.03 41.13
N THR A 837 16.79 -6.07 40.36
CA THR A 837 16.63 -5.21 39.18
C THR A 837 16.22 -3.80 39.59
N CYS A 838 16.56 -2.83 38.74
CA CYS A 838 16.24 -1.44 38.97
C CYS A 838 14.71 -1.23 39.02
N VAL A 839 14.23 -0.50 40.03
CA VAL A 839 12.80 -0.17 40.23
C VAL A 839 12.22 0.67 39.08
N MET A 840 13.08 1.33 38.30
CA MET A 840 12.63 2.14 37.17
C MET A 840 12.02 1.27 36.06
N PRO A 841 10.82 1.60 35.56
CA PRO A 841 10.14 0.81 34.53
C PRO A 841 11.03 0.63 33.30
N ASN A 842 11.13 -0.61 32.80
CA ASN A 842 11.90 -0.96 31.61
C ASN A 842 13.42 -0.64 31.71
N CYS A 843 13.99 -0.49 32.90
CA CYS A 843 15.43 -0.31 33.06
C CYS A 843 16.19 -1.64 32.97
N GLY A 844 15.73 -2.66 33.72
CA GLY A 844 16.28 -4.01 33.69
C GLY A 844 17.77 -4.18 34.06
N ASN A 845 18.46 -3.11 34.42
CA ASN A 845 19.80 -3.13 35.01
C ASN A 845 19.73 -3.62 36.46
N VAL A 846 20.84 -4.18 36.98
CA VAL A 846 20.97 -4.50 38.40
C VAL A 846 21.24 -3.26 39.24
N CYS A 847 20.90 -3.32 40.51
CA CYS A 847 21.13 -2.25 41.46
C CYS A 847 22.63 -1.90 41.57
N ALA A 848 22.95 -0.60 41.63
CA ALA A 848 24.33 -0.10 41.70
C ALA A 848 24.98 -0.28 43.09
N THR A 849 24.23 -0.73 44.09
CA THR A 849 24.72 -0.90 45.45
C THR A 849 25.68 -2.10 45.56
N PHE A 850 26.86 -1.84 46.13
CA PHE A 850 27.90 -2.84 46.43
C PHE A 850 27.64 -3.66 47.71
N ASP A 851 26.42 -3.62 48.23
CA ASP A 851 25.98 -4.43 49.36
C ASP A 851 24.99 -5.46 48.82
N HIS A 852 25.36 -6.74 48.83
CA HIS A 852 24.50 -7.82 48.34
C HIS A 852 23.24 -8.03 49.20
N PHE A 853 23.27 -7.58 50.47
CA PHE A 853 22.22 -7.81 51.46
C PHE A 853 21.46 -6.53 51.86
N HIS A 854 21.53 -5.45 51.06
CA HIS A 854 20.82 -4.23 51.39
C HIS A 854 19.29 -4.41 51.34
N SER A 855 18.59 -3.68 52.21
CA SER A 855 17.27 -4.01 52.76
C SER A 855 16.09 -4.09 51.78
N VAL A 856 15.16 -5.01 52.11
CA VAL A 856 13.80 -5.15 51.56
C VAL A 856 12.98 -3.88 51.84
N GLY A 857 12.74 -3.07 50.81
CA GLY A 857 12.00 -1.80 50.90
C GLY A 857 12.79 -0.55 50.49
N ALA A 858 14.07 -0.68 50.11
CA ALA A 858 14.83 0.38 49.46
C ALA A 858 14.54 0.42 47.95
N ASP A 859 14.52 1.61 47.35
CA ASP A 859 14.45 1.76 45.90
C ASP A 859 15.77 1.25 45.29
N HIS A 860 15.72 0.09 44.63
CA HIS A 860 16.87 -0.47 43.92
C HIS A 860 17.11 0.36 42.65
N LEU A 861 18.08 1.27 42.69
CA LEU A 861 18.43 2.13 41.53
C LEU A 861 19.73 1.66 40.88
N CYS A 862 19.80 1.73 39.55
CA CYS A 862 20.99 1.35 38.77
C CYS A 862 22.05 2.46 38.67
N GLY A 863 21.82 3.63 39.28
CA GLY A 863 22.74 4.76 39.25
C GLY A 863 22.89 5.44 37.89
N GLN A 864 21.94 5.24 36.97
CA GLN A 864 21.86 5.92 35.67
C GLN A 864 20.60 6.78 35.57
N PRO A 865 20.61 7.90 34.82
CA PRO A 865 19.41 8.69 34.58
C PRO A 865 18.40 7.96 33.67
N HIS A 866 17.10 8.20 33.87
CA HIS A 866 16.02 7.56 33.12
C HIS A 866 15.07 8.59 32.52
N ARG A 867 14.36 8.26 31.43
CA ARG A 867 13.28 9.14 30.94
C ARG A 867 12.01 8.93 31.76
N CYS A 868 11.29 10.02 32.06
CA CYS A 868 10.05 9.96 32.83
C CYS A 868 8.95 9.21 32.05
N MET A 869 8.38 8.15 32.62
CA MET A 869 7.36 7.33 31.97
C MET A 869 5.91 7.81 32.18
N ALA A 870 5.72 8.89 32.94
CA ALA A 870 4.40 9.48 33.17
C ALA A 870 3.84 10.15 31.89
N GLU A 871 2.52 10.21 31.80
CA GLU A 871 1.82 10.94 30.74
C GLU A 871 1.88 12.46 30.98
N CYS A 872 1.78 13.24 29.90
CA CYS A 872 1.69 14.69 29.95
C CYS A 872 0.47 15.14 30.77
N LYS A 873 0.71 16.04 31.71
CA LYS A 873 -0.30 16.68 32.56
C LYS A 873 -0.73 18.07 32.07
N GLU A 874 -0.11 18.62 31.02
CA GLU A 874 -0.60 19.87 30.40
C GLU A 874 -1.99 19.66 29.83
N ASP A 875 -2.86 20.67 29.91
CA ASP A 875 -4.23 20.60 29.41
C ASP A 875 -4.31 20.44 27.89
N GLY A 876 -5.42 19.88 27.39
CA GLY A 876 -5.62 19.58 25.97
C GLY A 876 -5.01 18.26 25.49
N ILE A 877 -5.05 18.01 24.18
CA ILE A 877 -4.67 16.73 23.57
C ILE A 877 -3.29 16.86 22.93
N CYS A 878 -2.34 15.97 23.26
CA CYS A 878 -0.99 16.04 22.71
C CYS A 878 -0.92 15.55 21.24
N GLU A 879 -1.80 14.61 20.88
CA GLU A 879 -1.83 13.95 19.57
C GLU A 879 -3.21 13.39 19.26
N VAL A 880 -3.67 13.55 18.02
CA VAL A 880 -4.92 13.00 17.51
C VAL A 880 -4.61 11.90 16.50
N LYS A 881 -5.18 10.70 16.69
CA LYS A 881 -5.06 9.60 15.73
C LYS A 881 -6.43 9.18 15.21
N VAL A 882 -6.48 8.92 13.91
CA VAL A 882 -7.65 8.37 13.22
C VAL A 882 -7.37 6.91 12.91
N THR A 883 -8.21 6.02 13.43
CA THR A 883 -8.11 4.58 13.24
C THR A 883 -9.37 4.03 12.62
N PHE A 884 -9.21 3.08 11.71
CA PHE A 884 -10.33 2.43 11.02
C PHE A 884 -10.46 0.98 11.51
N THR A 885 -11.56 0.67 12.21
CA THR A 885 -11.80 -0.68 12.73
C THR A 885 -12.86 -1.40 11.88
N ARG A 886 -12.45 -2.53 11.29
CA ARG A 886 -13.34 -3.46 10.59
C ARG A 886 -13.66 -4.59 11.56
N LYS A 887 -14.84 -4.55 12.20
CA LYS A 887 -15.24 -5.64 13.12
C LYS A 887 -15.36 -6.93 12.30
N ARG A 888 -14.67 -8.00 12.72
CA ARG A 888 -14.66 -9.34 12.08
C ARG A 888 -16.03 -10.03 11.99
N ARG A 889 -17.12 -9.43 12.49
CA ARG A 889 -18.47 -9.97 12.29
C ARG A 889 -18.96 -9.53 10.92
N PHE A 890 -19.23 -10.49 10.05
CA PHE A 890 -19.52 -10.42 8.61
C PHE A 890 -20.56 -9.39 8.10
N HIS A 891 -21.12 -8.50 8.93
CA HIS A 891 -22.24 -7.62 8.56
C HIS A 891 -22.20 -6.22 9.21
N SER A 892 -21.07 -5.78 9.79
CA SER A 892 -20.97 -4.41 10.32
C SER A 892 -20.14 -3.51 9.38
N PRO A 893 -20.66 -2.35 8.96
CA PRO A 893 -19.87 -1.42 8.17
C PRO A 893 -18.65 -0.98 8.99
N PRO A 894 -17.50 -0.75 8.32
CA PRO A 894 -16.31 -0.29 9.01
C PRO A 894 -16.58 1.05 9.72
N ARG A 895 -15.99 1.24 10.90
CA ARG A 895 -16.15 2.46 11.69
C ARG A 895 -14.84 3.23 11.79
N GLN A 896 -14.92 4.52 11.53
CA GLN A 896 -13.86 5.48 11.79
C GLN A 896 -13.91 5.86 13.29
N GLU A 897 -12.79 5.74 13.98
CA GLU A 897 -12.61 6.14 15.37
C GLU A 897 -11.52 7.20 15.46
N ILE A 898 -11.79 8.26 16.22
CA ILE A 898 -10.90 9.41 16.38
C ILE A 898 -10.58 9.50 17.86
N SER A 899 -9.30 9.37 18.19
CA SER A 899 -8.85 9.28 19.57
C SER A 899 -7.78 10.33 19.84
N GLY A 900 -7.92 11.00 20.99
CA GLY A 900 -6.93 11.94 21.51
C GLY A 900 -6.06 11.24 22.54
N TYR A 901 -4.75 11.43 22.43
CA TYR A 901 -3.75 10.79 23.30
C TYR A 901 -2.90 11.83 24.02
N LYS A 902 -2.49 11.48 25.24
CA LYS A 902 -1.42 12.18 25.97
C LYS A 902 -0.10 11.52 25.63
N ARG A 903 0.90 12.33 25.25
CA ARG A 903 2.27 11.84 25.05
C ARG A 903 2.99 11.65 26.39
N LYS A 904 4.04 10.83 26.41
CA LYS A 904 4.92 10.68 27.57
C LYS A 904 5.70 11.97 27.88
N CYS A 905 6.01 12.17 29.15
CA CYS A 905 6.77 13.31 29.62
C CYS A 905 8.19 13.36 29.02
N SER A 906 8.64 14.54 28.60
CA SER A 906 9.98 14.76 28.02
C SER A 906 11.10 14.90 29.07
N ALA A 907 10.77 14.96 30.36
CA ALA A 907 11.74 15.14 31.44
C ALA A 907 12.59 13.89 31.70
N VAL A 908 13.78 14.11 32.24
CA VAL A 908 14.73 13.07 32.68
C VAL A 908 14.70 12.98 34.20
N VAL A 909 14.52 11.78 34.74
CA VAL A 909 14.64 11.41 36.15
C VAL A 909 16.13 11.20 36.47
N ALA A 910 16.60 11.84 37.53
CA ALA A 910 17.99 11.74 37.97
C ALA A 910 18.32 10.33 38.48
N ALA A 911 19.59 9.95 38.43
CA ALA A 911 20.09 8.60 38.70
C ALA A 911 19.78 8.05 40.10
N ASP A 912 19.59 8.94 41.06
CA ASP A 912 19.39 8.71 42.49
C ASP A 912 17.93 8.89 42.93
N THR A 913 17.01 9.11 41.98
CA THR A 913 15.59 9.39 42.25
C THR A 913 14.67 8.54 41.39
N THR A 914 13.44 8.31 41.84
CA THR A 914 12.39 7.63 41.07
C THR A 914 11.47 8.61 40.32
N LEU A 915 11.51 9.89 40.68
CA LEU A 915 10.67 10.97 40.12
C LEU A 915 11.50 12.23 39.88
N HIS A 916 11.18 12.97 38.82
CA HIS A 916 11.73 14.31 38.60
C HIS A 916 10.88 15.37 39.30
N LEU A 917 11.46 16.54 39.55
CA LEU A 917 10.75 17.70 40.11
C LEU A 917 9.98 18.45 38.99
N GLY A 918 8.80 18.98 39.32
CA GLY A 918 7.95 19.75 38.39
C GLY A 918 6.86 18.94 37.69
N ASP A 919 5.97 19.63 36.98
CA ASP A 919 4.85 19.01 36.26
C ASP A 919 5.30 18.22 35.03
N HIS A 920 4.58 17.16 34.70
CA HIS A 920 4.87 16.34 33.52
C HIS A 920 4.42 17.05 32.24
N ARG A 921 5.37 17.41 31.38
CA ARG A 921 5.13 18.08 30.10
C ARG A 921 5.71 17.24 28.96
N CYS A 922 5.09 17.26 27.79
CA CYS A 922 5.61 16.59 26.58
C CYS A 922 6.34 17.58 25.67
N SER A 923 6.90 17.08 24.57
CA SER A 923 7.61 17.88 23.56
C SER A 923 6.71 18.41 22.44
N SER A 924 5.39 18.21 22.50
CA SER A 924 4.47 18.73 21.49
C SER A 924 4.46 20.26 21.49
N ALA A 925 4.57 20.86 20.31
CA ALA A 925 4.54 22.32 20.15
C ALA A 925 3.15 22.92 20.46
N ILE A 926 2.09 22.15 20.19
CA ILE A 926 0.69 22.56 20.38
C ILE A 926 -0.05 21.41 21.05
N HIS A 927 -0.80 21.73 22.10
CA HIS A 927 -1.83 20.85 22.66
C HIS A 927 -3.17 21.24 22.04
N TYR A 928 -3.83 20.32 21.36
CA TYR A 928 -5.10 20.55 20.67
C TYR A 928 -6.25 20.67 21.67
N CYS A 929 -7.28 21.42 21.28
CA CYS A 929 -8.53 21.51 22.02
C CYS A 929 -9.20 20.12 22.12
N ASP A 930 -9.75 19.82 23.29
CA ASP A 930 -10.40 18.54 23.63
C ASP A 930 -11.90 18.49 23.29
N VAL A 931 -12.46 19.60 22.77
CA VAL A 931 -13.85 19.69 22.35
C VAL A 931 -14.06 18.97 21.02
N ARG A 932 -15.15 18.19 20.93
CA ARG A 932 -15.53 17.40 19.75
C ARG A 932 -16.74 17.97 19.03
N CYS A 933 -16.75 17.85 17.70
CA CYS A 933 -17.91 18.18 16.89
C CYS A 933 -19.08 17.24 17.25
N PRO A 934 -20.28 17.76 17.54
CA PRO A 934 -21.41 16.93 17.96
C PRO A 934 -21.96 16.01 16.85
N CYS A 935 -21.64 16.28 15.58
CA CYS A 935 -22.15 15.51 14.45
C CYS A 935 -21.20 14.38 14.01
N CYS A 936 -19.88 14.64 13.98
CA CYS A 936 -18.88 13.71 13.47
C CYS A 936 -17.77 13.33 14.47
N GLU A 937 -17.83 13.85 15.70
CA GLU A 937 -16.87 13.61 16.79
C GLU A 937 -15.40 14.02 16.53
N TYR A 938 -15.12 14.72 15.43
CA TYR A 938 -13.80 15.27 15.17
C TYR A 938 -13.40 16.29 16.24
N PHE A 939 -12.14 16.23 16.68
CA PHE A 939 -11.58 17.23 17.59
C PHE A 939 -11.40 18.58 16.89
N CYS A 940 -11.45 19.65 17.68
CA CYS A 940 -11.11 20.96 17.19
C CYS A 940 -9.60 21.05 16.87
N ASP A 941 -9.28 21.60 15.71
CA ASP A 941 -7.90 21.74 15.20
C ASP A 941 -7.14 22.93 15.82
N LYS A 942 -7.77 23.70 16.72
CA LYS A 942 -7.17 24.86 17.39
C LYS A 942 -6.45 24.45 18.68
N ALA A 943 -5.53 25.30 19.14
CA ALA A 943 -4.82 25.10 20.41
C ALA A 943 -5.79 25.13 21.60
N TYR A 944 -5.50 24.36 22.64
CA TYR A 944 -6.27 24.36 23.87
C TYR A 944 -6.38 25.77 24.47
N GLY A 945 -7.56 26.11 24.99
CA GLY A 945 -7.83 27.44 25.57
C GLY A 945 -8.11 28.56 24.57
N HIS A 946 -8.31 28.25 23.28
CA HIS A 946 -8.77 29.25 22.31
C HIS A 946 -10.17 29.80 22.66
N THR A 947 -10.43 31.06 22.33
CA THR A 947 -11.71 31.75 22.63
C THR A 947 -12.65 31.86 21.44
N ASP A 948 -12.14 31.68 20.22
CA ASP A 948 -12.95 31.74 19.00
C ASP A 948 -13.81 30.48 18.82
N LEU A 949 -14.72 30.49 17.84
CA LEU A 949 -15.49 29.30 17.45
C LEU A 949 -14.58 28.10 17.17
N HIS A 950 -15.01 26.90 17.55
CA HIS A 950 -14.31 25.67 17.25
C HIS A 950 -14.31 25.38 15.74
N ARG A 951 -13.20 24.84 15.24
CA ARG A 951 -12.99 24.53 13.81
C ARG A 951 -12.41 23.13 13.62
N THR A 952 -12.85 22.41 12.60
CA THR A 952 -12.28 21.12 12.18
C THR A 952 -12.58 20.85 10.70
N SER A 953 -11.90 19.90 10.07
CA SER A 953 -12.15 19.50 8.66
C SER A 953 -13.38 18.60 8.46
N HIS A 954 -14.10 18.27 9.54
CA HIS A 954 -15.34 17.48 9.62
C HIS A 954 -15.33 16.14 8.84
N GLY A 955 -15.44 15.03 9.55
CA GLY A 955 -15.57 13.70 8.94
C GLY A 955 -16.99 13.19 8.79
N ILE A 956 -17.10 11.87 8.66
CA ILE A 956 -18.37 11.14 8.55
C ILE A 956 -19.23 11.37 9.79
N MET A 957 -20.51 11.64 9.57
CA MET A 957 -21.50 11.78 10.63
C MET A 957 -21.82 10.42 11.27
N LYS A 958 -21.81 10.34 12.60
CA LYS A 958 -21.94 9.07 13.33
C LYS A 958 -23.31 8.84 13.97
N ASP A 959 -24.03 9.92 14.31
CA ASP A 959 -25.24 9.87 15.15
C ASP A 959 -26.44 10.70 14.65
N THR A 960 -26.45 11.10 13.38
CA THR A 960 -27.65 11.73 12.81
C THR A 960 -28.66 10.68 12.38
N GLY A 961 -29.51 10.28 13.33
CA GLY A 961 -30.80 9.66 12.98
C GLY A 961 -31.56 10.64 12.10
N LEU A 962 -31.70 10.32 10.81
CA LEU A 962 -32.52 11.07 9.88
C LEU A 962 -33.94 11.12 10.41
N ILE A 963 -34.39 12.34 10.66
CA ILE A 963 -35.73 12.62 11.14
C ILE A 963 -36.61 12.71 9.89
N SER A 964 -37.31 11.64 9.55
CA SER A 964 -38.26 11.61 8.43
C SER A 964 -39.66 12.01 8.88
N TYR A 965 -40.37 12.74 8.02
CA TYR A 965 -41.77 13.14 8.18
C TYR A 965 -42.77 12.19 7.50
N SER A 966 -42.30 11.27 6.66
CA SER A 966 -43.13 10.38 5.83
C SER A 966 -42.46 9.02 5.62
N GLN A 967 -43.26 7.98 5.33
CA GLN A 967 -42.75 6.64 4.97
C GLN A 967 -41.95 6.62 3.65
N GLU A 968 -42.01 7.70 2.87
CA GLU A 968 -41.22 7.93 1.66
C GLU A 968 -40.56 9.30 1.77
N VAL A 969 -39.23 9.33 1.69
CA VAL A 969 -38.43 10.55 1.73
C VAL A 969 -38.00 10.86 0.31
N ASP A 970 -38.51 11.95 -0.26
CA ASP A 970 -38.07 12.47 -1.55
C ASP A 970 -36.89 13.43 -1.32
N ILE A 971 -35.70 12.85 -1.13
CA ILE A 971 -34.43 13.58 -1.27
C ILE A 971 -34.06 13.40 -2.73
N GLY A 972 -34.10 14.48 -3.51
CA GLY A 972 -33.93 14.52 -4.96
C GLY A 972 -32.93 13.50 -5.53
N GLU A 973 -33.48 12.35 -5.89
CA GLU A 973 -33.12 11.36 -6.92
C GLU A 973 -33.89 10.07 -6.58
N PRO A 974 -34.68 9.49 -7.51
CA PRO A 974 -35.60 8.40 -7.20
C PRO A 974 -34.84 7.10 -6.99
N LYS A 975 -34.41 6.82 -5.76
CA LYS A 975 -34.11 5.46 -5.30
C LYS A 975 -34.92 5.18 -4.04
N ASN A 976 -36.02 4.48 -4.29
CA ASN A 976 -36.87 3.81 -3.32
C ASN A 976 -36.03 3.03 -2.29
N ASN A 977 -35.72 3.65 -1.15
CA ASN A 977 -35.34 2.91 0.04
C ASN A 977 -36.44 3.10 1.08
N PRO A 978 -37.16 2.03 1.47
CA PRO A 978 -38.23 2.12 2.47
C PRO A 978 -37.66 2.53 3.84
N ALA A 979 -38.50 3.19 4.65
CA ALA A 979 -38.17 3.59 6.02
C ALA A 979 -37.56 2.42 6.83
N GLY A 980 -36.27 2.50 7.14
CA GLY A 980 -35.54 1.51 7.94
C GLY A 980 -34.15 1.10 7.42
N GLU A 981 -33.76 1.47 6.20
CA GLU A 981 -32.38 1.23 5.72
C GLU A 981 -31.38 2.28 6.21
N GLN A 982 -30.17 1.81 6.55
CA GLN A 982 -29.03 2.65 6.96
C GLN A 982 -28.62 3.56 5.81
N VAL A 983 -28.86 4.87 5.97
CA VAL A 983 -28.37 5.87 5.01
C VAL A 983 -26.84 5.86 5.01
N VAL A 984 -26.26 5.86 3.81
CA VAL A 984 -24.82 5.96 3.59
C VAL A 984 -24.30 7.19 4.31
N ALA A 985 -23.39 7.00 5.25
CA ALA A 985 -22.91 8.07 6.11
C ALA A 985 -22.06 9.07 5.29
N GLU A 986 -22.56 10.30 5.16
CA GLU A 986 -21.89 11.42 4.48
C GLU A 986 -21.07 12.25 5.50
N MET A 987 -20.07 13.02 5.02
CA MET A 987 -19.41 14.00 5.89
C MET A 987 -20.30 15.22 6.13
N CYS A 988 -20.14 15.88 7.28
CA CYS A 988 -20.97 17.04 7.69
C CYS A 988 -21.20 18.11 6.60
N PRO A 989 -20.17 18.60 5.87
CA PRO A 989 -20.38 19.62 4.84
C PRO A 989 -21.33 19.14 3.73
N PHE A 990 -21.10 17.93 3.22
CA PHE A 990 -21.88 17.38 2.11
C PHE A 990 -23.32 17.12 2.48
N PHE A 991 -23.55 16.61 3.70
CA PHE A 991 -24.91 16.43 4.21
C PHE A 991 -25.68 17.75 4.28
N CYS A 992 -25.05 18.83 4.78
CA CYS A 992 -25.69 20.13 4.88
C CYS A 992 -25.95 20.74 3.50
N SER A 993 -24.98 20.67 2.58
CA SER A 993 -25.15 21.16 1.20
C SER A 993 -26.25 20.41 0.45
N LYS A 994 -26.39 19.10 0.68
CA LYS A 994 -27.43 18.26 0.07
C LYS A 994 -28.86 18.64 0.50
N MET A 995 -29.03 19.08 1.75
CA MET A 995 -30.33 19.56 2.24
C MET A 995 -30.77 20.86 1.56
N GLY A 996 -29.81 21.66 1.09
CA GLY A 996 -30.07 22.79 0.19
C GLY A 996 -30.90 23.92 0.82
N ARG A 997 -31.68 24.59 -0.03
CA ARG A 997 -32.46 25.78 0.32
C ARG A 997 -33.43 25.51 1.47
N GLY A 998 -33.46 26.39 2.46
CA GLY A 998 -34.35 26.24 3.62
C GLY A 998 -33.94 25.16 4.62
N HIS A 999 -32.67 24.72 4.60
CA HIS A 999 -32.14 23.71 5.52
C HIS A 999 -32.22 24.13 7.00
N VAL A 1000 -32.72 23.22 7.84
CA VAL A 1000 -32.88 23.40 9.29
C VAL A 1000 -32.31 22.21 10.05
N HIS A 1001 -31.83 22.48 11.27
CA HIS A 1001 -31.41 21.44 12.23
C HIS A 1001 -32.41 21.32 13.36
N TYR A 1002 -32.47 20.13 13.96
CA TYR A 1002 -33.36 19.86 15.09
C TYR A 1002 -32.58 19.84 16.39
N LYS A 1003 -33.07 20.59 17.39
CA LYS A 1003 -32.48 20.63 18.73
C LYS A 1003 -33.54 20.34 19.79
N PRO A 1004 -33.24 19.57 20.86
CA PRO A 1004 -34.20 19.37 21.95
C PRO A 1004 -34.71 20.70 22.52
N CYS A 1005 -36.04 20.82 22.61
CA CYS A 1005 -36.70 21.94 23.25
C CYS A 1005 -36.76 21.70 24.76
N GLN A 1006 -36.39 22.71 25.54
CA GLN A 1006 -36.50 22.65 27.00
C GLN A 1006 -37.90 23.00 27.51
N HIS A 1007 -38.80 23.41 26.60
CA HIS A 1007 -40.15 23.86 26.90
C HIS A 1007 -41.20 23.00 26.19
N LYS A 1008 -42.46 23.06 26.62
CA LYS A 1008 -43.59 22.50 25.86
C LYS A 1008 -43.98 23.47 24.73
N ALA A 1009 -44.59 22.96 23.66
CA ALA A 1009 -45.00 23.72 22.49
C ALA A 1009 -45.69 25.05 22.81
N SER A 1010 -46.64 25.05 23.75
CA SER A 1010 -47.42 26.22 24.17
C SER A 1010 -46.65 27.24 25.03
N THR A 1011 -45.41 26.94 25.41
CA THR A 1011 -44.56 27.73 26.33
C THR A 1011 -43.17 28.00 25.75
N CYS A 1012 -42.93 27.64 24.49
CA CYS A 1012 -41.65 27.92 23.84
C CYS A 1012 -41.48 29.42 23.68
N VAL A 1013 -40.37 29.95 24.17
CA VAL A 1013 -40.04 31.39 24.14
C VAL A 1013 -39.36 31.82 22.84
N TYR A 1014 -38.97 30.87 21.99
CA TYR A 1014 -38.25 31.13 20.75
C TYR A 1014 -39.21 31.30 19.56
N SER A 1015 -38.92 32.29 18.73
CA SER A 1015 -39.68 32.68 17.54
C SER A 1015 -38.82 32.65 16.28
N ALA A 1016 -39.44 32.73 15.10
CA ALA A 1016 -38.71 32.77 13.82
C ALA A 1016 -37.62 33.86 13.77
N LEU A 1017 -37.82 34.98 14.47
CA LEU A 1017 -36.85 36.08 14.60
C LEU A 1017 -35.57 35.68 15.33
N ASP A 1018 -35.63 34.66 16.20
CA ASP A 1018 -34.49 34.14 16.96
C ASP A 1018 -33.69 33.09 16.16
N GLY A 1019 -34.06 32.82 14.90
CA GLY A 1019 -33.49 31.74 14.10
C GLY A 1019 -33.81 30.34 14.67
N ARG A 1020 -34.78 30.25 15.58
CA ARG A 1020 -35.21 29.04 16.27
C ARG A 1020 -36.70 29.10 16.54
N LYS A 1021 -37.47 28.09 16.13
CA LYS A 1021 -38.89 27.98 16.46
C LYS A 1021 -39.25 26.58 16.90
N HIS A 1022 -40.34 26.43 17.62
CA HIS A 1022 -40.80 25.12 18.03
C HIS A 1022 -41.19 24.27 16.82
N CYS A 1023 -40.71 23.02 16.78
CA CYS A 1023 -41.09 22.09 15.73
C CYS A 1023 -42.53 21.64 15.98
N THR A 1024 -43.43 21.96 15.05
CA THR A 1024 -44.84 21.55 15.13
C THR A 1024 -45.10 20.18 14.50
N LEU A 1025 -44.08 19.61 13.87
CA LEU A 1025 -44.18 18.34 13.17
C LEU A 1025 -43.98 17.17 14.14
N GLN A 1026 -44.69 16.07 13.89
CA GLN A 1026 -44.60 14.89 14.73
C GLN A 1026 -43.36 14.07 14.33
N LEU A 1027 -42.32 14.14 15.17
CA LEU A 1027 -41.06 13.44 14.96
C LEU A 1027 -41.05 12.08 15.67
N ASP A 1028 -40.28 11.12 15.14
CA ASP A 1028 -39.97 9.85 15.82
C ASP A 1028 -38.94 10.06 16.96
N ARG A 1029 -39.30 10.94 17.90
CA ARG A 1029 -38.51 11.32 19.08
C ARG A 1029 -39.46 11.45 20.26
N THR A 1030 -39.05 10.95 21.42
CA THR A 1030 -39.85 11.00 22.66
C THR A 1030 -39.88 12.37 23.33
N MET A 1031 -39.01 13.30 22.90
CA MET A 1031 -38.85 14.63 23.48
C MET A 1031 -39.25 15.73 22.48
N PRO A 1032 -39.80 16.86 22.96
CA PRO A 1032 -40.12 18.01 22.12
C PRO A 1032 -38.85 18.58 21.48
N MET A 1033 -38.94 19.00 20.21
CA MET A 1033 -37.81 19.52 19.43
C MET A 1033 -38.12 20.93 18.91
N ASP A 1034 -37.07 21.69 18.62
CA ASP A 1034 -37.12 22.97 17.93
C ASP A 1034 -36.40 22.85 16.58
N GLU A 1035 -36.94 23.54 15.58
CA GLU A 1035 -36.27 23.82 14.31
C GLU A 1035 -35.33 25.01 14.50
N VAL A 1036 -34.08 24.87 14.08
CA VAL A 1036 -33.05 25.89 14.20
C VAL A 1036 -32.43 26.12 12.82
N LEU A 1037 -32.32 27.38 12.40
CA LEU A 1037 -31.64 27.73 11.15
C LEU A 1037 -30.18 27.30 11.19
N HIS A 1038 -29.63 26.88 10.04
CA HIS A 1038 -28.27 26.35 9.92
C HIS A 1038 -27.19 27.22 10.57
N ASP A 1039 -27.14 28.51 10.23
CA ASP A 1039 -26.17 29.46 10.81
C ASP A 1039 -26.35 29.62 12.33
N THR A 1040 -27.61 29.69 12.79
CA THR A 1040 -27.94 29.79 14.22
C THR A 1040 -27.53 28.53 14.96
N TYR A 1041 -27.70 27.36 14.36
CA TYR A 1041 -27.36 26.06 14.96
C TYR A 1041 -25.85 25.97 15.26
N TRP A 1042 -24.99 26.22 14.27
CA TRP A 1042 -23.53 26.12 14.45
C TRP A 1042 -22.98 27.19 15.41
N LYS A 1043 -23.45 28.44 15.30
CA LYS A 1043 -23.09 29.51 16.27
C LYS A 1043 -23.51 29.15 17.69
N THR A 1044 -24.70 28.59 17.88
CA THR A 1044 -25.19 28.18 19.21
C THR A 1044 -24.37 27.03 19.79
N LEU A 1045 -23.81 26.16 18.95
CA LEU A 1045 -22.91 25.09 19.37
C LEU A 1045 -21.47 25.58 19.63
N GLY A 1046 -21.14 26.83 19.24
CA GLY A 1046 -19.79 27.37 19.33
C GLY A 1046 -18.85 26.83 18.25
N TRP A 1047 -19.37 26.42 17.09
CA TRP A 1047 -18.60 25.86 15.98
C TRP A 1047 -18.69 26.74 14.73
N GLU A 1048 -17.61 26.77 13.96
CA GLU A 1048 -17.62 27.29 12.60
C GLU A 1048 -18.49 26.40 11.70
N ASP A 1049 -19.12 27.00 10.70
CA ASP A 1049 -19.97 26.26 9.75
C ASP A 1049 -19.14 25.26 8.94
N PRO A 1050 -19.52 23.96 8.89
CA PRO A 1050 -18.79 22.94 8.12
C PRO A 1050 -18.79 23.20 6.62
N VAL A 1051 -19.83 23.84 6.08
CA VAL A 1051 -19.88 24.20 4.65
C VAL A 1051 -18.93 25.38 4.44
N THR A 1052 -18.10 25.36 3.40
CA THR A 1052 -17.17 26.47 3.12
C THR A 1052 -17.71 27.44 2.07
N SER A 1053 -18.58 26.98 1.18
CA SER A 1053 -19.18 27.79 0.11
C SER A 1053 -20.13 28.86 0.65
N ALA A 1054 -19.82 30.14 0.40
CA ALA A 1054 -20.67 31.27 0.80
C ALA A 1054 -22.02 31.27 0.07
N VAL A 1055 -22.04 30.88 -1.20
CA VAL A 1055 -23.26 30.78 -2.03
C VAL A 1055 -24.23 29.75 -1.45
N GLU A 1056 -23.73 28.57 -1.08
CA GLU A 1056 -24.55 27.52 -0.46
C GLU A 1056 -25.12 28.00 0.89
N LYS A 1057 -24.28 28.62 1.74
CA LYS A 1057 -24.73 29.20 3.03
C LYS A 1057 -25.83 30.23 2.86
N ALA A 1058 -25.69 31.12 1.87
CA ALA A 1058 -26.68 32.15 1.59
C ALA A 1058 -28.02 31.55 1.16
N SER A 1059 -27.99 30.38 0.49
CA SER A 1059 -29.22 29.67 0.08
C SER A 1059 -29.97 29.01 1.23
N PHE A 1060 -29.26 28.57 2.29
CA PHE A 1060 -29.89 27.85 3.42
C PHE A 1060 -30.92 28.69 4.16
N LYS A 1061 -30.73 30.01 4.20
CA LYS A 1061 -31.66 30.96 4.83
C LYS A 1061 -32.82 31.38 3.94
N LEU A 1062 -32.89 30.95 2.68
CA LEU A 1062 -33.96 31.32 1.76
C LEU A 1062 -35.13 30.33 1.81
N CYS A 1063 -36.32 30.81 1.51
CA CYS A 1063 -37.55 30.02 1.52
C CYS A 1063 -37.54 28.96 0.40
N PRO A 1064 -37.81 27.68 0.69
CA PRO A 1064 -37.74 26.59 -0.30
C PRO A 1064 -38.93 26.54 -1.27
N PHE A 1065 -39.93 27.40 -1.08
CA PHE A 1065 -41.17 27.36 -1.87
C PHE A 1065 -40.92 27.69 -3.35
N THR A 1066 -41.45 26.86 -4.25
CA THR A 1066 -41.33 26.98 -5.72
C THR A 1066 -42.60 27.54 -6.34
N CYS A 1067 -42.45 28.28 -7.44
CA CYS A 1067 -43.58 28.75 -8.22
C CYS A 1067 -44.17 27.60 -9.04
N ASP A 1068 -45.47 27.33 -8.88
CA ASP A 1068 -46.18 26.24 -9.58
C ASP A 1068 -46.63 26.61 -11.00
N ALA A 1069 -46.15 27.72 -11.56
CA ALA A 1069 -46.51 28.15 -12.91
C ALA A 1069 -45.93 27.20 -13.97
N SER A 1070 -46.76 26.84 -14.97
CA SER A 1070 -46.38 25.95 -16.07
C SER A 1070 -45.28 26.48 -16.99
N ASP A 1071 -44.92 27.76 -16.85
CA ASP A 1071 -43.94 28.45 -17.70
C ASP A 1071 -42.49 28.13 -17.26
N HIS A 1072 -42.30 27.46 -16.13
CA HIS A 1072 -40.99 27.03 -15.65
C HIS A 1072 -40.62 25.65 -16.21
N SER A 1073 -39.37 25.50 -16.68
CA SER A 1073 -38.83 24.17 -16.98
C SER A 1073 -38.53 23.43 -15.69
N VAL A 1074 -38.62 22.10 -15.72
CA VAL A 1074 -38.26 21.22 -14.59
C VAL A 1074 -36.82 21.46 -14.12
N ASP A 1075 -35.93 21.84 -15.05
CA ASP A 1075 -34.51 22.08 -14.80
C ASP A 1075 -34.20 23.52 -14.34
N ALA A 1076 -35.17 24.44 -14.34
CA ALA A 1076 -35.00 25.83 -13.90
C ALA A 1076 -36.23 26.37 -13.15
N PRO A 1077 -36.55 25.83 -11.96
CA PRO A 1077 -37.66 26.31 -11.15
C PRO A 1077 -37.40 27.72 -10.57
N SER A 1078 -38.45 28.53 -10.49
CA SER A 1078 -38.39 29.83 -9.80
C SER A 1078 -38.74 29.66 -8.32
N TYR A 1079 -37.82 30.05 -7.44
CA TYR A 1079 -37.98 29.94 -5.99
C TYR A 1079 -38.36 31.28 -5.34
N CYS A 1080 -39.02 31.21 -4.18
CA CYS A 1080 -39.35 32.39 -3.38
C CYS A 1080 -38.08 33.13 -2.92
N ILE A 1081 -37.91 34.40 -3.27
CA ILE A 1081 -36.68 35.18 -2.97
C ILE A 1081 -36.57 35.70 -1.54
N LEU A 1082 -37.52 35.35 -0.67
CA LEU A 1082 -37.56 35.79 0.73
C LEU A 1082 -36.85 34.80 1.65
N ASP A 1083 -36.50 35.25 2.85
CA ASP A 1083 -35.91 34.39 3.88
C ASP A 1083 -36.89 33.30 4.35
N ILE A 1084 -36.37 32.16 4.77
CA ILE A 1084 -37.15 31.08 5.35
C ILE A 1084 -37.91 31.59 6.59
N TRP A 1085 -39.18 31.19 6.71
CA TRP A 1085 -40.11 31.67 7.74
C TRP A 1085 -40.48 33.16 7.62
N HIS A 1086 -40.38 33.75 6.42
CA HIS A 1086 -40.94 35.07 6.14
C HIS A 1086 -42.45 35.12 6.39
N ASP A 1087 -42.96 36.32 6.72
CA ASP A 1087 -44.39 36.58 6.77
C ASP A 1087 -45.03 36.52 5.37
N VAL A 1088 -46.31 36.18 5.32
CA VAL A 1088 -47.11 36.11 4.08
C VAL A 1088 -47.10 37.48 3.39
N VAL A 1089 -46.66 37.52 2.13
CA VAL A 1089 -46.64 38.76 1.33
C VAL A 1089 -47.99 38.95 0.63
N ASP A 1090 -48.59 40.12 0.85
CA ASP A 1090 -49.85 40.51 0.19
C ASP A 1090 -49.60 40.78 -1.30
N LYS A 1091 -50.57 40.49 -2.17
CA LYS A 1091 -50.51 40.80 -3.61
C LYS A 1091 -50.36 42.30 -3.89
N SER A 1092 -50.74 43.15 -2.94
CA SER A 1092 -50.57 44.59 -3.00
C SER A 1092 -49.17 45.09 -2.56
N ASP A 1093 -48.26 44.20 -2.14
CA ASP A 1093 -46.92 44.56 -1.72
C ASP A 1093 -46.14 45.24 -2.87
N PRO A 1094 -45.50 46.41 -2.65
CA PRO A 1094 -44.76 47.13 -3.67
C PRO A 1094 -43.68 46.28 -4.36
N ARG A 1095 -43.10 45.29 -3.67
CA ARG A 1095 -42.09 44.37 -4.21
C ARG A 1095 -42.68 43.43 -5.26
N GLY A 1096 -43.93 43.01 -5.08
CA GLY A 1096 -44.67 42.20 -6.04
C GLY A 1096 -45.17 42.96 -7.27
N GLN A 1097 -45.13 44.30 -7.24
CA GLN A 1097 -45.53 45.17 -8.35
C GLN A 1097 -44.36 45.59 -9.26
N GLN A 1098 -43.13 45.14 -8.96
CA GLN A 1098 -41.97 45.38 -9.80
C GLN A 1098 -42.07 44.57 -11.09
N SER A 1099 -41.49 45.09 -12.18
CA SER A 1099 -41.41 44.34 -13.43
C SER A 1099 -40.69 43.00 -13.21
N ASN A 1100 -41.24 41.92 -13.76
CA ASN A 1100 -40.74 40.53 -13.63
C ASN A 1100 -40.79 39.93 -12.22
N HIS A 1101 -41.66 40.45 -11.35
CA HIS A 1101 -41.95 39.84 -10.05
C HIS A 1101 -43.41 39.40 -9.97
N SER A 1102 -43.66 38.27 -9.29
CA SER A 1102 -44.99 37.72 -9.07
C SER A 1102 -45.17 37.32 -7.61
N VAL A 1103 -46.36 37.53 -7.05
CA VAL A 1103 -46.72 37.07 -5.70
C VAL A 1103 -47.77 35.96 -5.79
N VAL A 1104 -47.38 34.74 -5.42
CA VAL A 1104 -48.24 33.55 -5.45
C VAL A 1104 -48.26 32.93 -4.06
N ASP A 1105 -49.45 32.68 -3.51
CA ASP A 1105 -49.68 32.08 -2.20
C ASP A 1105 -48.87 32.69 -1.03
N GLY A 1106 -48.62 34.00 -1.09
CA GLY A 1106 -47.87 34.71 -0.06
C GLY A 1106 -46.35 34.71 -0.24
N HIS A 1107 -45.85 34.12 -1.34
CA HIS A 1107 -44.44 34.04 -1.69
C HIS A 1107 -44.12 34.97 -2.87
N LEU A 1108 -42.89 35.50 -2.90
CA LEU A 1108 -42.43 36.46 -3.91
C LEU A 1108 -41.40 35.80 -4.83
N PHE A 1109 -41.61 35.88 -6.14
CA PHE A 1109 -40.76 35.23 -7.15
C PHE A 1109 -40.27 36.23 -8.21
N ILE A 1110 -39.11 35.96 -8.81
CA ILE A 1110 -38.60 36.68 -9.98
C ILE A 1110 -39.06 35.95 -11.25
N CYS A 1111 -40.37 35.97 -11.48
CA CYS A 1111 -40.98 35.43 -12.68
C CYS A 1111 -42.24 36.23 -13.02
N LYS A 1112 -42.83 35.95 -14.19
CA LYS A 1112 -43.89 36.77 -14.76
C LYS A 1112 -45.13 35.94 -15.04
N HIS A 1113 -46.07 35.92 -14.10
CA HIS A 1113 -47.34 35.17 -14.20
C HIS A 1113 -48.52 36.02 -13.75
#